data_AF-A0A8B9JKV6-F1
#
_entry.id   AF-A0A8B9JKV6-F1
#
_cell.length_a   1.000
_cell.length_b   1.000
_cell.length_c   1.000
_cell.angle_alpha   90.00
_cell.angle_beta   90.00
_cell.angle_gamma   90.00
#
_symmetry.space_group_name_H-M   'P 1'
#
loop_
_entity.id
_entity.type
_entity.pdbx_description
1 polymer ?
#
loop_
_entity_poly.entity_id
_entity_poly.type
_entity_poly.pdbx_seq_one_letter_code
_entity_poly.pdbx_strand_id
1 'polypeptide(L)'
;MAPRKRGGGGRGVSFIFCCFQSSDHPEITYRLREGSSFTLQTMEPTLPIPSYDELDAMFSELVDELDLTEKHREAMFALPAEKKWQIYCSKKKEQEENKGATSWPEYYIDQLNSMAARKTLLALEKEEEEERNKTIESLKTALRTQPMRFVTRFIDLDGLTCILNFLKSMDYETTESQIHTSLIGCIKALMNNSQGRAHVLSHPESINIIAQSLATENIKTKVAVLEIMGAVCLVPGGHKKVLEAMLHYQRFASERTRFQMLLNDLDRSTGRYRDEVSLKTAIMSFINAVLSQGAGERNSLNACYSSTDTSLEFRVHLRYEFLMLGIQPIIDKLRSHENSTLDRHLDYFEMLRNDDELTVSRRFESVHIDTKSASQVFDLIRKKMTHTDAYPHFMSVLHHCLLMPHKRSGNTVQYWLLLDRIVQQMVLQNDKGHDPDVTPLENFNVKNVVRMLVNENEVKQWKEQAEKMRKDHHELQQKMEKKERECDAKTQEKEEMMQTLSKMKEKLEKETGEHRLVKQQVSELTSRLHELSLRPVASVPGGPPLPPGPPGGPLSPPPPPPPPGGMMLPPPPPPPCGAMMPPPPPPPPGGPPPLPGRPPLGGPPPPPGAPIGPALKKKNIPQPSNPLKSFNWAKLSENKLEGTVWAEMDDSRVFKILDLTDIEKTFSAYQRQQDFFMVNNSKQKEAEDDALSSKKVKELSVIDGRRAQNCNILLSRLKLSNEEMKRAILTMDEQEDLPKDMLEQMLKFIPEKSDVDLLEEHKHELDRMAKADRFLYEMSRINHYQQRLQSLYFKKKFAERIAEIKPKVEALTRASKEMLQSRNLKQLLEVVLAFGNYMNKGQRGNAYGFKVSSLNKIADTKSSIDKNITLLHYLITILEKKYPKVMQFSEDLQNVPEAAKVNMTELEKEINNLRSGLKSVESELDFQKKRPQEVGDKFVSVVSQFVTLASFSFSDVEDSLNEAKELFEKAVKHFGEDSGKMQPDEFFGIFDQFLQSFTEARQENENMRRRKEEEERRARMEAQLKEQREKERKARKAKENGEDDGGEFDDLVSALRSGEVFDKDLSKMKRNRKRINSQTTETGRERPITKLNF
;
A
#
# COMPACT_ATOMS: atom_id res chain seq x y z
N MET A 1 -48.32 43.18 -46.35
CA MET A 1 -47.45 44.09 -47.13
C MET A 1 -46.19 43.34 -47.55
N ALA A 2 -45.50 43.77 -48.61
CA ALA A 2 -44.22 43.22 -49.07
C ALA A 2 -43.05 44.18 -48.69
N PRO A 3 -41.78 43.76 -48.80
CA PRO A 3 -41.03 43.89 -50.06
C PRO A 3 -40.44 42.53 -50.55
N ARG A 4 -40.66 42.12 -51.81
CA ARG A 4 -39.87 42.42 -53.04
C ARG A 4 -38.52 41.67 -53.16
N LYS A 5 -38.52 40.61 -53.98
CA LYS A 5 -37.33 39.98 -54.61
C LYS A 5 -37.01 40.60 -55.97
N ARG A 6 -35.71 40.69 -56.32
CA ARG A 6 -35.09 40.55 -57.65
C ARG A 6 -33.63 40.08 -57.41
N GLY A 7 -32.99 39.28 -58.27
CA GLY A 7 -33.48 38.59 -59.46
C GLY A 7 -32.31 38.09 -60.33
N GLY A 8 -32.38 36.84 -60.80
CA GLY A 8 -31.31 36.18 -61.56
C GLY A 8 -30.62 35.07 -60.73
N GLY A 9 -30.18 33.96 -61.33
CA GLY A 9 -30.36 33.56 -62.72
C GLY A 9 -29.54 32.35 -63.13
N GLY A 10 -30.06 31.13 -62.90
CA GLY A 10 -29.42 29.89 -63.33
C GLY A 10 -30.46 28.77 -63.50
N ARG A 11 -30.42 28.07 -64.63
CA ARG A 11 -31.19 26.84 -64.89
C ARG A 11 -30.20 25.69 -65.01
N GLY A 12 -30.19 24.79 -64.02
CA GLY A 12 -29.50 23.49 -64.05
C GLY A 12 -30.55 22.38 -63.97
N VAL A 13 -30.34 21.28 -64.70
CA VAL A 13 -31.38 20.27 -64.93
C VAL A 13 -31.54 19.33 -63.74
N SER A 14 -32.73 19.28 -63.15
CA SER A 14 -33.19 18.19 -62.29
C SER A 14 -34.37 17.49 -62.95
N PHE A 15 -34.14 16.33 -63.56
CA PHE A 15 -35.15 15.34 -63.96
C PHE A 15 -34.42 14.01 -64.25
N ILE A 16 -35.10 12.88 -64.03
CA ILE A 16 -34.54 11.51 -64.00
C ILE A 16 -33.63 11.33 -62.76
N PHE A 17 -33.90 10.46 -61.78
CA PHE A 17 -34.90 9.39 -61.65
C PHE A 17 -35.95 9.66 -60.56
N CYS A 18 -37.21 9.42 -60.91
CA CYS A 18 -38.26 8.97 -59.99
C CYS A 18 -38.97 7.78 -60.63
N CYS A 19 -39.72 7.01 -59.83
CA CYS A 19 -40.50 5.84 -60.25
C CYS A 19 -39.70 4.57 -60.63
N PHE A 20 -39.26 3.81 -59.63
CA PHE A 20 -39.07 2.34 -59.74
C PHE A 20 -39.56 1.60 -58.48
N GLN A 21 -40.79 1.86 -58.05
CA GLN A 21 -41.49 0.99 -57.09
C GLN A 21 -43.03 1.05 -57.23
N SER A 22 -43.53 0.69 -58.41
CA SER A 22 -44.95 0.40 -58.66
C SER A 22 -45.06 -0.57 -59.83
N SER A 23 -45.92 -1.56 -59.73
CA SER A 23 -46.24 -2.48 -60.82
C SER A 23 -47.45 -1.96 -61.60
N ASP A 24 -47.22 -1.07 -62.58
CA ASP A 24 -48.14 -0.77 -63.68
C ASP A 24 -47.42 0.06 -64.76
N HIS A 25 -47.87 -0.05 -66.03
CA HIS A 25 -47.36 0.75 -67.15
C HIS A 25 -48.02 2.14 -67.21
N PRO A 26 -47.28 3.18 -67.63
CA PRO A 26 -47.90 4.11 -68.60
C PRO A 26 -46.96 4.65 -69.71
N GLU A 27 -47.46 4.52 -70.94
CA GLU A 27 -47.55 5.51 -72.03
C GLU A 27 -46.36 6.43 -72.44
N ILE A 28 -46.16 6.49 -73.77
CA ILE A 28 -45.23 7.39 -74.47
C ILE A 28 -45.90 8.77 -74.65
N THR A 29 -45.31 9.83 -74.08
CA THR A 29 -45.78 11.21 -74.26
C THR A 29 -45.04 11.93 -75.39
N TYR A 30 -45.67 12.05 -76.56
CA TYR A 30 -45.15 12.79 -77.70
C TYR A 30 -45.17 14.31 -77.48
N ARG A 31 -44.21 15.04 -78.04
CA ARG A 31 -44.24 16.51 -78.15
C ARG A 31 -44.39 16.95 -79.61
N LEU A 32 -45.53 17.57 -79.91
CA LEU A 32 -45.77 18.26 -81.18
C LEU A 32 -45.05 19.62 -81.22
N ARG A 33 -44.62 20.02 -82.41
CA ARG A 33 -44.40 21.42 -82.80
C ARG A 33 -44.90 21.61 -84.24
N GLU A 34 -45.43 22.79 -84.52
CA GLU A 34 -46.07 23.12 -85.80
C GLU A 34 -45.03 23.26 -86.93
N GLY A 35 -45.37 22.87 -88.17
CA GLY A 35 -44.58 23.24 -89.35
C GLY A 35 -44.37 22.21 -90.46
N SER A 36 -45.43 21.58 -90.98
CA SER A 36 -45.50 20.89 -92.30
C SER A 36 -44.57 19.69 -92.62
N SER A 37 -45.16 18.67 -93.27
CA SER A 37 -44.57 17.39 -93.69
C SER A 37 -44.25 16.41 -92.54
N PHE A 38 -44.80 15.19 -92.64
CA PHE A 38 -44.71 14.15 -91.62
C PHE A 38 -43.76 13.02 -92.05
N THR A 39 -42.65 12.86 -91.33
CA THR A 39 -41.95 11.57 -91.16
C THR A 39 -41.59 11.41 -89.69
N LEU A 40 -42.04 10.29 -89.08
CA LEU A 40 -41.67 9.93 -87.71
C LEU A 40 -40.25 9.33 -87.74
N GLN A 41 -39.27 10.06 -87.21
CA GLN A 41 -37.91 9.54 -87.06
C GLN A 41 -37.76 8.88 -85.69
N THR A 42 -37.62 7.54 -85.69
CA THR A 42 -37.11 6.80 -84.52
C THR A 42 -35.68 7.23 -84.24
N MET A 43 -35.38 7.54 -82.97
CA MET A 43 -33.98 7.64 -82.54
C MET A 43 -33.42 6.23 -82.36
N GLU A 44 -32.97 5.64 -83.45
CA GLU A 44 -32.11 4.45 -83.40
C GLU A 44 -30.81 4.79 -82.63
N PRO A 45 -30.29 3.88 -81.80
CA PRO A 45 -28.95 4.02 -81.25
C PRO A 45 -27.95 4.14 -82.40
N THR A 46 -27.10 5.16 -82.39
CA THR A 46 -26.18 5.48 -83.51
C THR A 46 -25.01 4.49 -83.67
N LEU A 47 -25.02 3.39 -82.92
CA LEU A 47 -24.16 2.23 -83.04
C LEU A 47 -25.00 0.97 -82.75
N PRO A 48 -24.84 -0.12 -83.52
CA PRO A 48 -25.51 -1.39 -83.22
C PRO A 48 -25.05 -1.92 -81.85
N ILE A 49 -25.93 -2.66 -81.17
CA ILE A 49 -25.56 -3.35 -79.93
C ILE A 49 -24.49 -4.41 -80.27
N PRO A 50 -23.36 -4.48 -79.55
CA PRO A 50 -22.36 -5.54 -79.71
C PRO A 50 -22.95 -6.94 -79.41
N SER A 51 -22.17 -8.01 -79.63
CA SER A 51 -22.56 -9.32 -79.08
C SER A 51 -22.67 -9.26 -77.55
N TYR A 52 -23.46 -10.15 -76.94
CA TYR A 52 -23.67 -10.12 -75.48
C TYR A 52 -22.36 -10.21 -74.69
N ASP A 53 -21.38 -10.99 -75.16
CA ASP A 53 -20.07 -11.15 -74.52
C ASP A 53 -19.21 -9.87 -74.66
N GLU A 54 -19.21 -9.23 -75.84
CA GLU A 54 -18.53 -7.93 -76.05
C GLU A 54 -19.19 -6.80 -75.26
N LEU A 55 -20.53 -6.79 -75.18
CA LEU A 55 -21.28 -5.80 -74.43
C LEU A 55 -21.01 -5.94 -72.93
N ASP A 56 -21.01 -7.16 -72.37
CA ASP A 56 -20.70 -7.37 -70.95
C ASP A 56 -19.21 -7.16 -70.65
N ALA A 57 -18.29 -7.33 -71.60
CA ALA A 57 -16.90 -6.88 -71.46
C ALA A 57 -16.80 -5.34 -71.42
N MET A 58 -17.38 -4.64 -72.40
CA MET A 58 -17.37 -3.16 -72.45
C MET A 58 -18.14 -2.52 -71.27
N PHE A 59 -19.17 -3.20 -70.76
CA PHE A 59 -19.90 -2.79 -69.56
C PHE A 59 -19.14 -3.16 -68.28
N SER A 60 -18.28 -4.20 -68.29
CA SER A 60 -17.37 -4.48 -67.17
C SER A 60 -16.35 -3.37 -67.00
N GLU A 61 -15.70 -2.93 -68.08
CA GLU A 61 -14.79 -1.77 -68.05
C GLU A 61 -15.48 -0.52 -67.48
N LEU A 62 -16.75 -0.29 -67.84
CA LEU A 62 -17.54 0.83 -67.33
C LEU A 62 -17.93 0.67 -65.85
N VAL A 63 -18.23 -0.54 -65.38
CA VAL A 63 -18.53 -0.81 -63.96
C VAL A 63 -17.25 -0.72 -63.10
N ASP A 64 -16.10 -1.10 -63.66
CA ASP A 64 -14.79 -0.95 -63.04
C ASP A 64 -14.31 0.53 -63.03
N GLU A 65 -14.68 1.35 -64.03
CA GLU A 65 -14.50 2.82 -64.03
C GLU A 65 -15.26 3.55 -62.89
N LEU A 66 -16.20 2.87 -62.20
CA LEU A 66 -17.13 3.46 -61.22
C LEU A 66 -16.87 3.08 -59.74
N ASP A 67 -15.83 2.29 -59.43
CA ASP A 67 -15.43 1.87 -58.05
C ASP A 67 -16.59 1.33 -57.18
N LEU A 68 -17.54 0.61 -57.80
CA LEU A 68 -18.77 0.17 -57.14
C LEU A 68 -18.55 -1.04 -56.22
N THR A 69 -19.08 -0.97 -55.00
CA THR A 69 -19.14 -2.10 -54.06
C THR A 69 -19.81 -3.33 -54.67
N GLU A 70 -19.33 -4.53 -54.32
CA GLU A 70 -19.69 -5.83 -54.95
C GLU A 70 -21.20 -6.03 -55.18
N LYS A 71 -22.03 -5.65 -54.20
CA LYS A 71 -23.49 -5.79 -54.27
C LYS A 71 -24.14 -4.85 -55.31
N HIS A 72 -23.55 -3.68 -55.56
CA HIS A 72 -23.99 -2.75 -56.61
C HIS A 72 -23.41 -3.14 -57.97
N ARG A 73 -22.20 -3.71 -58.01
CA ARG A 73 -21.65 -4.40 -59.18
C ARG A 73 -22.59 -5.53 -59.64
N GLU A 74 -22.98 -6.46 -58.76
CA GLU A 74 -23.99 -7.49 -59.02
C GLU A 74 -25.29 -6.90 -59.59
N ALA A 75 -25.82 -5.83 -58.97
CA ALA A 75 -27.06 -5.18 -59.41
C ALA A 75 -26.95 -4.51 -60.80
N MET A 76 -25.77 -3.99 -61.17
CA MET A 76 -25.50 -3.43 -62.50
C MET A 76 -25.40 -4.54 -63.56
N PHE A 77 -24.73 -5.66 -63.26
CA PHE A 77 -24.66 -6.81 -64.17
C PHE A 77 -26.01 -7.52 -64.36
N ALA A 78 -26.92 -7.42 -63.39
CA ALA A 78 -28.30 -7.92 -63.48
C ALA A 78 -29.24 -7.08 -64.39
N LEU A 79 -28.76 -5.99 -65.00
CA LEU A 79 -29.55 -5.18 -65.92
C LEU A 79 -29.71 -5.86 -67.31
N PRO A 80 -30.86 -5.66 -68.00
CA PRO A 80 -31.00 -6.04 -69.41
C PRO A 80 -29.96 -5.36 -70.31
N ALA A 81 -29.53 -6.06 -71.36
CA ALA A 81 -28.49 -5.61 -72.29
C ALA A 81 -28.79 -4.24 -72.91
N GLU A 82 -30.06 -3.96 -73.21
CA GLU A 82 -30.51 -2.70 -73.79
C GLU A 82 -30.26 -1.53 -72.83
N LYS A 83 -30.40 -1.76 -71.52
CA LYS A 83 -30.06 -0.77 -70.48
C LYS A 83 -28.55 -0.64 -70.30
N LYS A 84 -27.81 -1.75 -70.30
CA LYS A 84 -26.33 -1.73 -70.23
C LYS A 84 -25.75 -0.88 -71.36
N TRP A 85 -26.19 -1.11 -72.59
CA TRP A 85 -25.78 -0.33 -73.77
C TRP A 85 -26.21 1.14 -73.68
N GLN A 86 -27.44 1.43 -73.25
CA GLN A 86 -27.91 2.81 -73.10
C GLN A 86 -27.10 3.60 -72.07
N ILE A 87 -26.73 2.98 -70.94
CA ILE A 87 -25.85 3.58 -69.92
C ILE A 87 -24.45 3.81 -70.51
N TYR A 88 -23.88 2.82 -71.20
CA TYR A 88 -22.57 2.92 -71.84
C TYR A 88 -22.51 4.05 -72.88
N CYS A 89 -23.47 4.12 -73.81
CA CYS A 89 -23.55 5.20 -74.79
C CYS A 89 -23.72 6.58 -74.14
N SER A 90 -24.50 6.70 -73.06
CA SER A 90 -24.64 7.97 -72.33
C SER A 90 -23.32 8.41 -71.69
N LYS A 91 -22.60 7.50 -71.02
CA LYS A 91 -21.33 7.85 -70.37
C LYS A 91 -20.21 8.13 -71.37
N LYS A 92 -20.16 7.38 -72.47
CA LYS A 92 -19.22 7.64 -73.58
C LYS A 92 -19.43 9.03 -74.19
N LYS A 93 -20.68 9.49 -74.32
CA LYS A 93 -20.98 10.83 -74.80
C LYS A 93 -20.49 11.93 -73.85
N GLU A 94 -20.68 11.78 -72.54
CA GLU A 94 -20.09 12.70 -71.54
C GLU A 94 -18.56 12.76 -71.64
N GLN A 95 -17.90 11.61 -71.88
CA GLN A 95 -16.44 11.58 -72.04
C GLN A 95 -15.93 12.28 -73.31
N GLU A 96 -16.71 12.27 -74.40
CA GLU A 96 -16.27 12.89 -75.67
C GLU A 96 -16.36 14.42 -75.67
N GLU A 97 -17.27 15.01 -74.88
CA GLU A 97 -17.46 16.48 -74.78
C GLU A 97 -16.40 17.16 -73.89
N ASN A 98 -15.68 16.44 -73.02
CA ASN A 98 -14.92 17.02 -71.90
C ASN A 98 -13.38 17.19 -72.13
N LYS A 99 -12.95 17.45 -73.37
CA LYS A 99 -11.53 17.40 -73.80
C LYS A 99 -10.71 18.67 -73.51
N GLY A 100 -10.71 19.14 -72.26
CA GLY A 100 -9.85 20.25 -71.80
C GLY A 100 -8.46 19.79 -71.34
N ALA A 101 -7.47 20.69 -71.27
CA ALA A 101 -6.13 20.37 -70.73
C ALA A 101 -6.18 19.89 -69.26
N THR A 102 -7.16 20.40 -68.49
CA THR A 102 -7.49 19.99 -67.12
C THR A 102 -8.13 18.60 -67.00
N SER A 103 -8.29 17.86 -68.09
CA SER A 103 -8.71 16.43 -68.06
C SER A 103 -7.53 15.44 -67.96
N TRP A 104 -6.28 15.93 -67.95
CA TRP A 104 -5.06 15.11 -67.91
C TRP A 104 -4.29 15.29 -66.59
N PRO A 105 -3.93 14.20 -65.88
CA PRO A 105 -3.10 14.24 -64.68
C PRO A 105 -1.74 14.94 -64.87
N GLU A 106 -1.12 14.73 -66.03
CA GLU A 106 0.18 15.26 -66.43
C GLU A 106 0.29 16.78 -66.22
N TYR A 107 -0.74 17.54 -66.65
CA TYR A 107 -0.79 18.99 -66.49
C TYR A 107 -0.66 19.43 -65.02
N TYR A 108 -1.37 18.76 -64.11
CA TYR A 108 -1.34 19.11 -62.70
C TYR A 108 -0.03 18.70 -62.02
N ILE A 109 0.58 17.59 -62.45
CA ILE A 109 1.87 17.12 -61.95
C ILE A 109 2.99 18.10 -62.32
N ASP A 110 3.02 18.57 -63.58
CA ASP A 110 3.97 19.61 -64.02
C ASP A 110 3.80 20.92 -63.24
N GLN A 111 2.55 21.35 -63.01
CA GLN A 111 2.27 22.56 -62.22
C GLN A 111 2.70 22.40 -60.74
N LEU A 112 2.45 21.24 -60.11
CA LEU A 112 2.92 20.95 -58.75
C LEU A 112 4.46 20.98 -58.67
N ASN A 113 5.15 20.33 -59.60
CA ASN A 113 6.61 20.30 -59.65
C ASN A 113 7.20 21.70 -59.88
N SER A 114 6.62 22.48 -60.80
CA SER A 114 7.01 23.88 -61.05
C SER A 114 6.80 24.76 -59.81
N MET A 115 5.70 24.57 -59.07
CA MET A 115 5.42 25.32 -57.85
C MET A 115 6.33 24.91 -56.68
N ALA A 116 6.72 23.64 -56.57
CA ALA A 116 7.65 23.16 -55.54
C ALA A 116 9.11 23.55 -55.82
N ALA A 117 9.50 23.65 -57.10
CA ALA A 117 10.84 24.08 -57.52
C ALA A 117 11.11 25.59 -57.34
N ARG A 118 10.06 26.42 -57.28
CA ARG A 118 10.16 27.87 -57.04
C ARG A 118 10.55 28.17 -55.58
N LYS A 119 11.85 28.13 -55.31
CA LYS A 119 12.44 28.52 -54.02
C LYS A 119 12.46 30.05 -53.89
N THR A 120 11.39 30.60 -53.32
CA THR A 120 11.08 32.03 -53.31
C THR A 120 12.14 32.89 -52.61
N LEU A 121 12.77 33.80 -53.36
CA LEU A 121 13.72 34.82 -52.85
C LEU A 121 13.30 36.21 -53.33
N LEU A 122 12.01 36.55 -53.11
CA LEU A 122 11.36 37.87 -53.24
C LEU A 122 9.87 37.66 -52.92
N ALA A 123 9.21 38.58 -52.21
CA ALA A 123 7.78 38.45 -51.89
C ALA A 123 6.93 38.44 -53.17
N LEU A 124 6.06 37.44 -53.33
CA LEU A 124 5.20 37.29 -54.51
C LEU A 124 3.99 38.22 -54.45
N GLU A 125 3.46 38.58 -55.61
CA GLU A 125 2.21 39.34 -55.70
C GLU A 125 1.01 38.43 -55.39
N LYS A 126 0.06 38.92 -54.58
CA LYS A 126 -1.07 38.13 -54.06
C LYS A 126 -1.95 37.48 -55.14
N GLU A 127 -1.94 38.05 -56.34
CA GLU A 127 -2.71 37.55 -57.49
C GLU A 127 -2.13 36.22 -58.02
N GLU A 128 -0.79 36.07 -58.03
CA GLU A 128 -0.12 34.81 -58.41
C GLU A 128 -0.33 33.70 -57.36
N GLU A 129 -0.39 34.04 -56.07
CA GLU A 129 -0.74 33.08 -55.01
C GLU A 129 -2.18 32.55 -55.16
N GLU A 130 -3.13 33.43 -55.53
CA GLU A 130 -4.51 33.03 -55.73
C GLU A 130 -4.68 32.13 -56.98
N GLU A 131 -3.91 32.35 -58.05
CA GLU A 131 -3.88 31.48 -59.23
C GLU A 131 -3.26 30.10 -58.94
N ARG A 132 -2.15 30.07 -58.17
CA ARG A 132 -1.57 28.81 -57.66
C ARG A 132 -2.58 28.02 -56.83
N ASN A 133 -3.29 28.67 -55.92
CA ASN A 133 -4.33 28.02 -55.11
C ASN A 133 -5.51 27.51 -55.97
N LYS A 134 -5.99 28.29 -56.95
CA LYS A 134 -7.03 27.85 -57.91
C LYS A 134 -6.61 26.59 -58.69
N THR A 135 -5.35 26.48 -59.07
CA THR A 135 -4.80 25.31 -59.77
C THR A 135 -4.83 24.05 -58.89
N ILE A 136 -4.51 24.18 -57.59
CA ILE A 136 -4.52 23.06 -56.64
C ILE A 136 -5.95 22.68 -56.23
N GLU A 137 -6.86 23.65 -56.06
CA GLU A 137 -8.30 23.39 -55.86
C GLU A 137 -8.94 22.71 -57.09
N SER A 138 -8.46 23.03 -58.30
CA SER A 138 -8.85 22.35 -59.53
C SER A 138 -8.37 20.88 -59.52
N LEU A 139 -7.13 20.60 -59.14
CA LEU A 139 -6.63 19.23 -58.95
C LEU A 139 -7.44 18.46 -57.89
N LYS A 140 -7.69 19.06 -56.72
CA LYS A 140 -8.52 18.45 -55.66
C LYS A 140 -9.90 18.07 -56.17
N THR A 141 -10.51 18.93 -56.99
CA THR A 141 -11.80 18.66 -57.61
C THR A 141 -11.68 17.51 -58.63
N ALA A 142 -10.67 17.55 -59.51
CA ALA A 142 -10.44 16.51 -60.51
C ALA A 142 -10.22 15.11 -59.89
N LEU A 143 -9.41 15.01 -58.82
CA LEU A 143 -9.17 13.76 -58.07
C LEU A 143 -10.43 13.17 -57.40
N ARG A 144 -11.53 13.94 -57.33
CA ARG A 144 -12.82 13.51 -56.77
C ARG A 144 -13.91 13.32 -57.83
N THR A 145 -13.85 14.01 -58.97
CA THR A 145 -14.95 14.04 -59.96
C THR A 145 -14.58 13.57 -61.37
N GLN A 146 -13.31 13.28 -61.66
CA GLN A 146 -12.92 12.62 -62.92
C GLN A 146 -13.08 11.08 -62.81
N PRO A 147 -13.28 10.35 -63.93
CA PRO A 147 -13.39 8.89 -63.93
C PRO A 147 -12.13 8.22 -63.37
N MET A 148 -12.26 7.00 -62.81
CA MET A 148 -11.18 6.32 -62.07
C MET A 148 -9.83 6.29 -62.81
N ARG A 149 -9.84 6.14 -64.15
CA ARG A 149 -8.62 6.18 -64.99
C ARG A 149 -7.75 7.43 -64.78
N PHE A 150 -8.34 8.59 -64.44
CA PHE A 150 -7.59 9.80 -64.10
C PHE A 150 -6.82 9.62 -62.79
N VAL A 151 -7.45 9.00 -61.79
CA VAL A 151 -6.87 8.72 -60.48
C VAL A 151 -5.78 7.65 -60.59
N THR A 152 -6.02 6.55 -61.31
CA THR A 152 -5.00 5.53 -61.62
C THR A 152 -3.81 6.14 -62.35
N ARG A 153 -4.06 6.90 -63.43
CA ARG A 153 -3.00 7.56 -64.20
C ARG A 153 -2.22 8.60 -63.38
N PHE A 154 -2.85 9.29 -62.44
CA PHE A 154 -2.18 10.20 -61.49
C PHE A 154 -1.29 9.43 -60.50
N ILE A 155 -1.69 8.23 -60.08
CA ILE A 155 -0.88 7.34 -59.23
C ILE A 155 0.32 6.78 -60.02
N ASP A 156 0.10 6.28 -61.24
CA ASP A 156 1.14 5.71 -62.13
C ASP A 156 2.24 6.70 -62.51
N LEU A 157 1.96 8.00 -62.38
CA LEU A 157 2.88 9.12 -62.67
C LEU A 157 3.47 9.75 -61.40
N ASP A 158 3.50 9.03 -60.28
CA ASP A 158 4.06 9.50 -59.00
C ASP A 158 3.39 10.79 -58.46
N GLY A 159 2.15 11.09 -58.87
CA GLY A 159 1.46 12.34 -58.52
C GLY A 159 1.26 12.54 -57.02
N LEU A 160 1.09 11.45 -56.26
CA LEU A 160 1.12 11.50 -54.78
C LEU A 160 2.50 11.96 -54.27
N THR A 161 3.58 11.41 -54.82
CA THR A 161 4.96 11.74 -54.48
C THR A 161 5.25 13.21 -54.77
N CYS A 162 4.70 13.78 -55.86
CA CYS A 162 4.75 15.22 -56.15
C CYS A 162 4.02 16.08 -55.08
N ILE A 163 2.81 15.71 -54.64
CA ILE A 163 2.10 16.41 -53.56
C ILE A 163 2.92 16.34 -52.25
N LEU A 164 3.44 15.16 -51.91
CA LEU A 164 4.22 14.93 -50.69
C LEU A 164 5.56 15.70 -50.70
N ASN A 165 6.21 15.82 -51.86
CA ASN A 165 7.43 16.61 -52.03
C ASN A 165 7.16 18.12 -51.91
N PHE A 166 6.05 18.62 -52.47
CA PHE A 166 5.62 20.01 -52.27
C PHE A 166 5.38 20.27 -50.77
N LEU A 167 4.60 19.43 -50.07
CA LEU A 167 4.37 19.56 -48.62
C LEU A 167 5.68 19.57 -47.81
N LYS A 168 6.69 18.79 -48.20
CA LYS A 168 8.04 18.79 -47.61
C LYS A 168 8.88 20.06 -47.92
N SER A 169 8.57 20.80 -48.98
CA SER A 169 9.39 21.91 -49.49
C SER A 169 8.77 23.30 -49.34
N MET A 170 7.63 23.42 -48.65
CA MET A 170 6.96 24.70 -48.42
C MET A 170 7.82 25.65 -47.57
N ASP A 171 7.72 26.95 -47.85
CA ASP A 171 8.13 28.01 -46.94
C ASP A 171 7.04 28.29 -45.88
N TYR A 172 7.35 29.16 -44.92
CA TYR A 172 6.43 29.50 -43.83
C TYR A 172 5.13 30.15 -44.34
N GLU A 173 5.22 31.03 -45.35
CA GLU A 173 4.06 31.72 -45.92
C GLU A 173 3.13 30.72 -46.64
N THR A 174 3.68 29.82 -47.45
CA THR A 174 2.91 28.76 -48.11
C THR A 174 2.33 27.74 -47.11
N THR A 175 3.03 27.50 -45.98
CA THR A 175 2.56 26.61 -44.91
C THR A 175 1.31 27.16 -44.21
N GLU A 176 1.22 28.47 -43.99
CA GLU A 176 0.02 29.12 -43.42
C GLU A 176 -1.07 29.42 -44.45
N SER A 177 -0.72 29.47 -45.73
CA SER A 177 -1.61 29.72 -46.87
C SER A 177 -2.75 28.70 -47.01
N GLN A 178 -3.74 29.05 -47.83
CA GLN A 178 -4.76 28.12 -48.30
C GLN A 178 -4.17 26.99 -49.15
N ILE A 179 -3.04 27.22 -49.83
CA ILE A 179 -2.33 26.23 -50.65
C ILE A 179 -2.08 24.93 -49.86
N HIS A 180 -1.62 25.03 -48.62
CA HIS A 180 -1.41 23.89 -47.73
C HIS A 180 -2.72 23.13 -47.43
N THR A 181 -3.81 23.84 -47.11
CA THR A 181 -5.13 23.24 -46.93
C THR A 181 -5.61 22.52 -48.20
N SER A 182 -5.37 23.11 -49.37
CA SER A 182 -5.76 22.56 -50.68
C SER A 182 -4.96 21.30 -51.03
N LEU A 183 -3.66 21.26 -50.75
CA LEU A 183 -2.78 20.07 -50.94
C LEU A 183 -3.22 18.89 -50.04
N ILE A 184 -3.50 19.14 -48.76
CA ILE A 184 -4.09 18.12 -47.86
C ILE A 184 -5.48 17.69 -48.37
N GLY A 185 -6.24 18.61 -48.94
CA GLY A 185 -7.49 18.32 -49.65
C GLY A 185 -7.30 17.35 -50.83
N CYS A 186 -6.25 17.51 -51.65
CA CYS A 186 -5.93 16.59 -52.74
C CYS A 186 -5.66 15.17 -52.23
N ILE A 187 -4.91 15.02 -51.12
CA ILE A 187 -4.68 13.71 -50.49
C ILE A 187 -6.01 13.12 -49.99
N LYS A 188 -6.87 13.93 -49.35
CA LYS A 188 -8.18 13.46 -48.88
C LYS A 188 -9.07 12.97 -50.03
N ALA A 189 -9.10 13.70 -51.15
CA ALA A 189 -9.82 13.31 -52.37
C ALA A 189 -9.28 11.99 -52.95
N LEU A 190 -7.95 11.85 -53.04
CA LEU A 190 -7.29 10.63 -53.50
C LEU A 190 -7.69 9.41 -52.64
N MET A 191 -7.74 9.57 -51.32
CA MET A 191 -8.13 8.51 -50.36
C MET A 191 -9.61 8.13 -50.39
N ASN A 192 -10.47 8.91 -51.06
CA ASN A 192 -11.88 8.55 -51.25
C ASN A 192 -12.07 7.38 -52.21
N ASN A 193 -11.10 7.16 -53.10
CA ASN A 193 -11.03 6.05 -54.04
C ASN A 193 -10.34 4.83 -53.41
N SER A 194 -10.77 3.61 -53.76
CA SER A 194 -10.20 2.37 -53.23
C SER A 194 -8.68 2.24 -53.49
N GLN A 195 -8.26 2.49 -54.74
CA GLN A 195 -6.87 2.45 -55.19
C GLN A 195 -6.01 3.57 -54.56
N GLY A 196 -6.51 4.80 -54.53
CA GLY A 196 -5.79 5.93 -53.94
C GLY A 196 -5.59 5.78 -52.43
N ARG A 197 -6.57 5.21 -51.72
CA ARG A 197 -6.46 4.84 -50.31
C ARG A 197 -5.38 3.78 -50.08
N ALA A 198 -5.32 2.75 -50.92
CA ALA A 198 -4.28 1.73 -50.87
C ALA A 198 -2.89 2.34 -51.12
N HIS A 199 -2.73 3.16 -52.16
CA HIS A 199 -1.45 3.78 -52.54
C HIS A 199 -0.93 4.75 -51.47
N VAL A 200 -1.80 5.58 -50.89
CA VAL A 200 -1.43 6.47 -49.77
C VAL A 200 -1.00 5.64 -48.55
N LEU A 201 -1.64 4.52 -48.26
CA LEU A 201 -1.25 3.65 -47.14
C LEU A 201 0.01 2.82 -47.42
N SER A 202 0.34 2.49 -48.67
CA SER A 202 1.58 1.76 -49.00
C SER A 202 2.82 2.65 -49.00
N HIS A 203 2.69 3.93 -49.38
CA HIS A 203 3.81 4.87 -49.42
C HIS A 203 4.46 5.05 -48.03
N PRO A 204 5.79 4.94 -47.87
CA PRO A 204 6.44 4.81 -46.56
C PRO A 204 6.41 6.09 -45.71
N GLU A 205 6.39 7.27 -46.33
CA GLU A 205 6.43 8.56 -45.63
C GLU A 205 5.11 9.33 -45.62
N SER A 206 4.06 8.84 -46.30
CA SER A 206 2.83 9.63 -46.56
C SER A 206 2.18 10.13 -45.26
N ILE A 207 1.91 9.22 -44.33
CA ILE A 207 1.27 9.52 -43.05
C ILE A 207 2.20 10.38 -42.16
N ASN A 208 3.52 10.20 -42.27
CA ASN A 208 4.51 11.01 -41.54
C ASN A 208 4.51 12.47 -42.02
N ILE A 209 4.34 12.71 -43.33
CA ILE A 209 4.27 14.05 -43.93
C ILE A 209 2.92 14.69 -43.63
N ILE A 210 1.83 13.93 -43.73
CA ILE A 210 0.48 14.38 -43.32
C ILE A 210 0.47 14.79 -41.83
N ALA A 211 1.20 14.08 -40.95
CA ALA A 211 1.33 14.46 -39.54
C ALA A 211 2.18 15.74 -39.34
N GLN A 212 3.22 15.97 -40.14
CA GLN A 212 4.02 17.21 -40.09
C GLN A 212 3.17 18.46 -40.34
N SER A 213 2.13 18.36 -41.18
CA SER A 213 1.14 19.41 -41.42
C SER A 213 0.31 19.84 -40.20
N LEU A 214 0.43 19.18 -39.03
CA LEU A 214 -0.12 19.67 -37.76
C LEU A 214 0.62 20.90 -37.20
N ALA A 215 1.85 21.18 -37.65
CA ALA A 215 2.69 22.25 -37.11
C ALA A 215 2.31 23.68 -37.59
N THR A 216 1.45 23.80 -38.60
CA THR A 216 0.88 25.08 -39.07
C THR A 216 -0.02 25.72 -38.00
N GLU A 217 -0.24 27.04 -38.02
CA GLU A 217 -1.28 27.71 -37.22
C GLU A 217 -2.66 27.70 -37.92
N ASN A 218 -2.72 27.35 -39.21
CA ASN A 218 -3.94 27.28 -40.00
C ASN A 218 -4.89 26.14 -39.53
N ILE A 219 -5.91 26.54 -38.77
CA ILE A 219 -6.95 25.67 -38.19
C ILE A 219 -7.60 24.73 -39.23
N LYS A 220 -7.84 25.20 -40.46
CA LYS A 220 -8.49 24.37 -41.50
C LYS A 220 -7.61 23.19 -41.90
N THR A 221 -6.31 23.44 -42.01
CA THR A 221 -5.33 22.39 -42.29
C THR A 221 -5.24 21.40 -41.12
N LYS A 222 -5.15 21.87 -39.87
CA LYS A 222 -5.18 20.97 -38.68
C LYS A 222 -6.42 20.07 -38.67
N VAL A 223 -7.60 20.63 -38.92
CA VAL A 223 -8.86 19.85 -38.99
C VAL A 223 -8.81 18.80 -40.11
N ALA A 224 -8.37 19.17 -41.33
CA ALA A 224 -8.27 18.24 -42.45
C ALA A 224 -7.27 17.09 -42.20
N VAL A 225 -6.13 17.40 -41.58
CA VAL A 225 -5.11 16.40 -41.18
C VAL A 225 -5.68 15.44 -40.12
N LEU A 226 -6.32 15.96 -39.07
CA LEU A 226 -6.90 15.14 -38.00
C LEU A 226 -8.07 14.27 -38.50
N GLU A 227 -8.83 14.75 -39.49
CA GLU A 227 -9.85 13.95 -40.19
C GLU A 227 -9.23 12.76 -40.93
N ILE A 228 -8.17 13.00 -41.72
CA ILE A 228 -7.46 11.92 -42.43
C ILE A 228 -6.88 10.93 -41.43
N MET A 229 -6.10 11.38 -40.45
CA MET A 229 -5.41 10.50 -39.50
C MET A 229 -6.41 9.74 -38.61
N GLY A 230 -7.51 10.37 -38.20
CA GLY A 230 -8.57 9.73 -37.43
C GLY A 230 -9.30 8.65 -38.22
N ALA A 231 -9.60 8.89 -39.50
CA ALA A 231 -10.19 7.88 -40.38
C ALA A 231 -9.19 6.74 -40.67
N VAL A 232 -7.90 7.04 -40.87
CA VAL A 232 -6.84 6.03 -41.06
C VAL A 232 -6.72 5.07 -39.86
N CYS A 233 -6.91 5.53 -38.61
CA CYS A 233 -6.96 4.61 -37.47
C CYS A 233 -7.97 3.47 -37.68
N LEU A 234 -9.15 3.79 -38.22
CA LEU A 234 -10.25 2.85 -38.40
C LEU A 234 -10.04 1.88 -39.59
N VAL A 235 -9.01 2.10 -40.42
CA VAL A 235 -8.64 1.24 -41.55
C VAL A 235 -7.63 0.16 -41.10
N PRO A 236 -7.74 -1.11 -41.58
CA PRO A 236 -6.79 -2.17 -41.23
C PRO A 236 -5.32 -1.77 -41.43
N GLY A 237 -4.51 -1.93 -40.39
CA GLY A 237 -3.09 -1.55 -40.36
C GLY A 237 -2.80 -0.04 -40.24
N GLY A 238 -3.79 0.84 -40.44
CA GLY A 238 -3.60 2.29 -40.42
C GLY A 238 -3.30 2.87 -39.03
N HIS A 239 -3.94 2.34 -37.97
CA HIS A 239 -3.71 2.78 -36.57
C HIS A 239 -2.24 2.75 -36.15
N LYS A 240 -1.50 1.68 -36.48
CA LYS A 240 -0.07 1.59 -36.19
C LYS A 240 0.72 2.68 -36.93
N LYS A 241 0.44 2.89 -38.22
CA LYS A 241 1.08 3.95 -39.03
C LYS A 241 0.78 5.35 -38.51
N VAL A 242 -0.39 5.58 -37.92
CA VAL A 242 -0.72 6.85 -37.25
C VAL A 242 0.11 7.02 -35.96
N LEU A 243 0.29 5.99 -35.14
CA LEU A 243 1.14 6.09 -33.94
C LEU A 243 2.63 6.25 -34.30
N GLU A 244 3.10 5.61 -35.36
CA GLU A 244 4.45 5.81 -35.93
C GLU A 244 4.61 7.24 -36.45
N ALA A 245 3.62 7.76 -37.18
CA ALA A 245 3.61 9.14 -37.67
C ALA A 245 3.56 10.19 -36.54
N MET A 246 2.83 9.93 -35.44
CA MET A 246 2.85 10.82 -34.27
C MET A 246 4.21 10.77 -33.53
N LEU A 247 4.91 9.63 -33.51
CA LEU A 247 6.28 9.57 -32.99
C LEU A 247 7.28 10.29 -33.91
N HIS A 248 7.09 10.20 -35.24
CA HIS A 248 7.86 11.00 -36.20
C HIS A 248 7.58 12.50 -36.00
N TYR A 249 6.32 12.89 -35.85
CA TYR A 249 5.90 14.26 -35.56
C TYR A 249 6.52 14.76 -34.25
N GLN A 250 6.60 13.93 -33.21
CA GLN A 250 7.30 14.28 -31.97
C GLN A 250 8.75 14.72 -32.22
N ARG A 251 9.49 13.97 -33.03
CA ARG A 251 10.89 14.27 -33.38
C ARG A 251 10.99 15.55 -34.24
N PHE A 252 10.05 15.76 -35.16
CA PHE A 252 9.97 16.94 -36.04
C PHE A 252 9.65 18.23 -35.27
N ALA A 253 8.56 18.23 -34.49
CA ALA A 253 8.10 19.37 -33.68
C ALA A 253 8.93 19.58 -32.40
N SER A 254 9.97 18.76 -32.16
CA SER A 254 10.79 18.77 -30.93
C SER A 254 9.98 18.62 -29.64
N GLU A 255 8.88 17.86 -29.68
CA GLU A 255 7.99 17.65 -28.54
C GLU A 255 8.56 16.67 -27.51
N ARG A 256 8.20 16.88 -26.24
CA ARG A 256 8.58 15.97 -25.14
C ARG A 256 7.87 14.61 -25.23
N THR A 257 6.69 14.57 -25.83
CA THR A 257 5.81 13.39 -25.99
C THR A 257 4.91 13.60 -27.22
N ARG A 258 4.62 12.55 -27.98
CA ARG A 258 3.89 12.55 -29.28
C ARG A 258 2.48 13.16 -29.33
N PHE A 259 1.94 13.68 -28.23
CA PHE A 259 0.61 14.31 -28.17
C PHE A 259 0.61 15.68 -27.47
N GLN A 260 1.77 16.31 -27.27
CA GLN A 260 1.87 17.54 -26.47
C GLN A 260 1.22 18.74 -27.19
N MET A 261 1.56 19.02 -28.45
CA MET A 261 0.93 20.14 -29.17
C MET A 261 -0.55 19.89 -29.45
N LEU A 262 -0.93 18.64 -29.71
CA LEU A 262 -2.32 18.24 -29.91
C LEU A 262 -3.22 18.63 -28.71
N LEU A 263 -2.73 18.46 -27.48
CA LEU A 263 -3.45 18.87 -26.28
C LEU A 263 -3.28 20.36 -25.95
N ASN A 264 -2.16 20.98 -26.33
CA ASN A 264 -2.01 22.43 -26.25
C ASN A 264 -3.06 23.14 -27.13
N ASP A 265 -3.27 22.69 -28.37
CA ASP A 265 -4.34 23.16 -29.26
C ASP A 265 -5.74 22.87 -28.72
N LEU A 266 -5.92 21.76 -28.00
CA LEU A 266 -7.20 21.40 -27.38
C LEU A 266 -7.58 22.36 -26.25
N ASP A 267 -6.62 22.85 -25.46
CA ASP A 267 -6.88 23.85 -24.40
C ASP A 267 -6.95 25.28 -24.95
N ARG A 268 -6.07 25.62 -25.89
CA ARG A 268 -5.92 26.96 -26.47
C ARG A 268 -7.26 27.50 -26.99
N SER A 269 -7.47 28.80 -26.78
CA SER A 269 -8.58 29.54 -27.39
C SER A 269 -8.06 30.42 -28.53
N THR A 270 -8.76 30.41 -29.66
CA THR A 270 -8.38 31.09 -30.90
C THR A 270 -9.29 32.28 -31.20
N GLY A 271 -10.32 32.52 -30.36
CA GLY A 271 -11.14 33.73 -30.37
C GLY A 271 -12.25 33.73 -31.43
N ARG A 272 -12.27 32.76 -32.35
CA ARG A 272 -13.39 32.52 -33.28
C ARG A 272 -14.06 31.20 -32.96
N TYR A 273 -15.13 31.26 -32.13
CA TYR A 273 -15.89 30.12 -31.62
C TYR A 273 -16.16 29.01 -32.65
N ARG A 274 -16.53 29.34 -33.90
CA ARG A 274 -16.76 28.33 -34.96
C ARG A 274 -15.51 27.52 -35.28
N ASP A 275 -14.39 28.20 -35.49
CA ASP A 275 -13.12 27.56 -35.87
C ASP A 275 -12.58 26.79 -34.66
N GLU A 276 -12.66 27.41 -33.47
CA GLU A 276 -12.28 26.86 -32.17
C GLU A 276 -13.00 25.55 -31.85
N VAL A 277 -14.34 25.50 -31.97
CA VAL A 277 -15.14 24.28 -31.79
C VAL A 277 -14.82 23.24 -32.85
N SER A 278 -14.60 23.63 -34.11
CA SER A 278 -14.27 22.66 -35.17
C SER A 278 -12.93 21.96 -34.93
N LEU A 279 -11.91 22.68 -34.46
CA LEU A 279 -10.62 22.12 -34.07
C LEU A 279 -10.75 21.20 -32.85
N LYS A 280 -11.38 21.68 -31.78
CA LYS A 280 -11.58 20.90 -30.54
C LYS A 280 -12.37 19.61 -30.79
N THR A 281 -13.34 19.64 -31.70
CA THR A 281 -14.10 18.45 -32.14
C THR A 281 -13.23 17.49 -32.96
N ALA A 282 -12.44 17.99 -33.92
CA ALA A 282 -11.53 17.15 -34.70
C ALA A 282 -10.47 16.46 -33.82
N ILE A 283 -9.88 17.19 -32.87
CA ILE A 283 -8.92 16.63 -31.90
C ILE A 283 -9.57 15.56 -31.02
N MET A 284 -10.73 15.83 -30.42
CA MET A 284 -11.43 14.82 -29.60
C MET A 284 -11.89 13.61 -30.42
N SER A 285 -12.25 13.79 -31.69
CA SER A 285 -12.60 12.68 -32.57
C SER A 285 -11.38 11.82 -32.93
N PHE A 286 -10.23 12.44 -33.24
CA PHE A 286 -8.96 11.76 -33.45
C PHE A 286 -8.51 10.96 -32.21
N ILE A 287 -8.53 11.57 -31.01
CA ILE A 287 -8.20 10.89 -29.75
C ILE A 287 -9.11 9.68 -29.52
N ASN A 288 -10.40 9.82 -29.80
CA ASN A 288 -11.36 8.73 -29.69
C ASN A 288 -11.13 7.61 -30.72
N ALA A 289 -10.71 7.94 -31.95
CA ALA A 289 -10.33 6.94 -32.95
C ALA A 289 -9.08 6.15 -32.51
N VAL A 290 -8.02 6.85 -32.05
CA VAL A 290 -6.79 6.25 -31.52
C VAL A 290 -7.07 5.31 -30.34
N LEU A 291 -7.98 5.66 -29.43
CA LEU A 291 -8.33 4.83 -28.27
C LEU A 291 -9.32 3.69 -28.60
N SER A 292 -10.02 3.72 -29.74
CA SER A 292 -11.07 2.73 -30.04
C SER A 292 -10.55 1.41 -30.60
N GLN A 293 -9.31 1.35 -31.10
CA GLN A 293 -8.78 0.15 -31.78
C GLN A 293 -8.88 -1.14 -30.94
N GLY A 294 -8.64 -1.04 -29.63
CA GLY A 294 -8.71 -2.19 -28.73
C GLY A 294 -10.12 -2.68 -28.39
N ALA A 295 -11.19 -2.03 -28.88
CA ALA A 295 -12.57 -2.35 -28.52
C ALA A 295 -13.13 -3.62 -29.23
N GLY A 296 -12.37 -4.22 -30.15
CA GLY A 296 -12.56 -5.62 -30.50
C GLY A 296 -11.96 -6.07 -31.83
N GLU A 297 -11.11 -7.11 -31.76
CA GLU A 297 -10.81 -8.03 -32.86
C GLU A 297 -12.05 -8.88 -33.24
N ARG A 298 -13.18 -8.22 -33.56
CA ARG A 298 -14.36 -8.90 -34.10
C ARG A 298 -14.08 -9.33 -35.54
N ASN A 299 -13.50 -10.53 -35.69
CA ASN A 299 -13.83 -11.50 -36.76
C ASN A 299 -13.01 -12.81 -36.72
N SER A 300 -12.37 -13.17 -35.59
CA SER A 300 -11.82 -14.53 -35.40
C SER A 300 -12.62 -15.29 -34.32
N LEU A 301 -13.25 -16.39 -34.71
CA LEU A 301 -14.16 -17.16 -33.83
C LEU A 301 -13.43 -17.93 -32.71
N ASN A 302 -12.10 -18.02 -32.80
CA ASN A 302 -11.26 -18.85 -31.93
C ASN A 302 -10.40 -18.05 -30.93
N ALA A 303 -10.64 -16.75 -30.77
CA ALA A 303 -9.87 -15.86 -29.87
C ALA A 303 -10.24 -16.02 -28.37
N CYS A 304 -10.30 -17.27 -27.89
CA CYS A 304 -10.47 -17.58 -26.48
C CYS A 304 -9.12 -18.02 -25.87
N TYR A 305 -8.83 -17.57 -24.65
CA TYR A 305 -7.66 -17.89 -23.80
C TYR A 305 -6.30 -17.17 -23.99
N SER A 306 -6.08 -16.22 -24.91
CA SER A 306 -4.85 -15.38 -24.80
C SER A 306 -4.79 -13.97 -25.43
N SER A 307 -5.52 -13.64 -26.51
CA SER A 307 -5.29 -12.34 -27.22
C SER A 307 -6.06 -11.14 -26.66
N THR A 308 -6.99 -11.35 -25.73
CA THR A 308 -7.92 -10.30 -25.28
C THR A 308 -7.37 -9.34 -24.22
N ASP A 309 -6.30 -9.70 -23.52
CA ASP A 309 -5.80 -8.93 -22.39
C ASP A 309 -4.90 -7.76 -22.82
N THR A 310 -4.01 -7.99 -23.79
CA THR A 310 -3.06 -6.98 -24.31
C THR A 310 -3.75 -5.76 -24.95
N SER A 311 -4.97 -5.92 -25.48
CA SER A 311 -5.73 -4.81 -26.07
C SER A 311 -6.31 -3.85 -25.02
N LEU A 312 -6.54 -4.32 -23.78
CA LEU A 312 -6.91 -3.48 -22.64
C LEU A 312 -5.68 -2.75 -22.10
N GLU A 313 -4.58 -3.45 -21.86
CA GLU A 313 -3.33 -2.84 -21.38
C GLU A 313 -2.86 -1.71 -22.31
N PHE A 314 -2.83 -1.96 -23.63
CA PHE A 314 -2.41 -0.96 -24.61
C PHE A 314 -3.38 0.25 -24.69
N ARG A 315 -4.70 0.03 -24.64
CA ARG A 315 -5.68 1.14 -24.59
C ARG A 315 -5.59 1.96 -23.31
N VAL A 316 -5.32 1.31 -22.18
CA VAL A 316 -5.13 1.97 -20.88
C VAL A 316 -3.83 2.79 -20.88
N HIS A 317 -2.73 2.25 -21.40
CA HIS A 317 -1.45 2.97 -21.61
C HIS A 317 -1.62 4.22 -22.49
N LEU A 318 -2.21 4.09 -23.68
CA LEU A 318 -2.47 5.23 -24.56
C LEU A 318 -3.35 6.30 -23.88
N ARG A 319 -4.34 5.92 -23.07
CA ARG A 319 -5.12 6.88 -22.29
C ARG A 319 -4.30 7.56 -21.20
N TYR A 320 -3.36 6.86 -20.56
CA TYR A 320 -2.49 7.47 -19.56
C TYR A 320 -1.56 8.54 -20.14
N GLU A 321 -1.13 8.45 -21.40
CA GLU A 321 -0.41 9.56 -22.05
C GLU A 321 -1.25 10.85 -22.06
N PHE A 322 -2.51 10.78 -22.52
CA PHE A 322 -3.41 11.94 -22.53
C PHE A 322 -3.75 12.44 -21.11
N LEU A 323 -3.93 11.53 -20.14
CA LEU A 323 -4.20 11.89 -18.74
C LEU A 323 -3.00 12.59 -18.08
N MET A 324 -1.78 12.10 -18.31
CA MET A 324 -0.54 12.70 -17.77
C MET A 324 -0.21 14.06 -18.41
N LEU A 325 -0.67 14.29 -19.64
CA LEU A 325 -0.64 15.60 -20.30
C LEU A 325 -1.77 16.54 -19.87
N GLY A 326 -2.67 16.12 -18.97
CA GLY A 326 -3.67 16.99 -18.36
C GLY A 326 -4.99 17.12 -19.12
N ILE A 327 -5.39 16.13 -19.93
CA ILE A 327 -6.65 16.21 -20.71
C ILE A 327 -7.93 16.41 -19.86
N GLN A 328 -7.97 15.96 -18.59
CA GLN A 328 -9.21 16.03 -17.80
C GLN A 328 -9.66 17.48 -17.48
N PRO A 329 -8.84 18.38 -16.90
CA PRO A 329 -9.20 19.80 -16.79
C PRO A 329 -9.59 20.46 -18.12
N ILE A 330 -9.01 20.02 -19.23
CA ILE A 330 -9.37 20.51 -20.57
C ILE A 330 -10.78 20.03 -20.94
N ILE A 331 -11.10 18.74 -20.76
CA ILE A 331 -12.47 18.20 -20.96
C ILE A 331 -13.50 18.95 -20.10
N ASP A 332 -13.18 19.18 -18.82
CA ASP A 332 -14.05 19.90 -17.88
C ASP A 332 -14.34 21.34 -18.37
N LYS A 333 -13.33 22.02 -18.94
CA LYS A 333 -13.45 23.32 -19.62
C LYS A 333 -14.23 23.23 -20.94
N LEU A 334 -14.04 22.19 -21.75
CA LEU A 334 -14.73 22.00 -23.03
C LEU A 334 -16.25 21.81 -22.88
N ARG A 335 -16.71 21.17 -21.80
CA ARG A 335 -18.15 21.01 -21.49
C ARG A 335 -18.91 22.33 -21.29
N SER A 336 -18.21 23.47 -21.19
CA SER A 336 -18.81 24.82 -21.18
C SER A 336 -19.15 25.38 -22.58
N HIS A 337 -18.76 24.70 -23.68
CA HIS A 337 -18.91 25.22 -25.04
C HIS A 337 -20.28 24.92 -25.69
N GLU A 338 -21.18 24.24 -24.98
CA GLU A 338 -22.57 23.91 -25.39
C GLU A 338 -22.71 23.29 -26.79
N ASN A 339 -21.75 22.44 -27.20
CA ASN A 339 -21.73 21.85 -28.53
C ASN A 339 -22.02 20.35 -28.51
N SER A 340 -23.26 19.98 -28.87
CA SER A 340 -23.75 18.59 -28.88
C SER A 340 -22.90 17.56 -29.65
N THR A 341 -22.12 17.97 -30.67
CA THR A 341 -21.21 17.05 -31.37
C THR A 341 -19.94 16.81 -30.56
N LEU A 342 -19.32 17.88 -30.06
CA LEU A 342 -18.17 17.81 -29.16
C LEU A 342 -18.52 17.03 -27.88
N ASP A 343 -19.63 17.38 -27.22
CA ASP A 343 -20.11 16.71 -26.00
C ASP A 343 -20.26 15.19 -26.22
N ARG A 344 -20.77 14.75 -27.37
CA ARG A 344 -20.91 13.32 -27.70
C ARG A 344 -19.55 12.61 -27.86
N HIS A 345 -18.47 13.33 -28.19
CA HIS A 345 -17.10 12.82 -28.15
C HIS A 345 -16.47 12.87 -26.74
N LEU A 346 -16.80 13.86 -25.91
CA LEU A 346 -16.38 13.92 -24.49
C LEU A 346 -17.03 12.76 -23.70
N ASP A 347 -18.34 12.56 -23.88
CA ASP A 347 -19.11 11.46 -23.28
C ASP A 347 -18.60 10.08 -23.71
N TYR A 348 -18.15 9.92 -24.96
CA TYR A 348 -17.55 8.66 -25.41
C TYR A 348 -16.17 8.41 -24.78
N PHE A 349 -15.32 9.44 -24.67
CA PHE A 349 -14.02 9.33 -23.99
C PHE A 349 -14.20 8.92 -22.52
N GLU A 350 -15.10 9.60 -21.80
CA GLU A 350 -15.44 9.27 -20.42
C GLU A 350 -16.09 7.88 -20.30
N MET A 351 -17.01 7.50 -21.18
CA MET A 351 -17.61 6.15 -21.16
C MET A 351 -16.54 5.06 -21.35
N LEU A 352 -15.66 5.21 -22.34
CA LEU A 352 -14.62 4.23 -22.65
C LEU A 352 -13.59 4.15 -21.51
N ARG A 353 -13.28 5.28 -20.85
CA ARG A 353 -12.48 5.30 -19.61
C ARG A 353 -13.18 4.54 -18.47
N ASN A 354 -14.47 4.78 -18.25
CA ASN A 354 -15.24 4.11 -17.19
C ASN A 354 -15.38 2.59 -17.43
N ASP A 355 -15.54 2.13 -18.67
CA ASP A 355 -15.60 0.68 -18.97
C ASP A 355 -14.23 0.00 -18.80
N ASP A 356 -13.13 0.70 -19.12
CA ASP A 356 -11.78 0.22 -18.83
C ASP A 356 -11.50 0.15 -17.32
N GLU A 357 -11.80 1.22 -16.56
CA GLU A 357 -11.68 1.22 -15.09
C GLU A 357 -12.55 0.12 -14.44
N LEU A 358 -13.75 -0.15 -14.98
CA LEU A 358 -14.61 -1.25 -14.55
C LEU A 358 -14.07 -2.64 -14.97
N THR A 359 -13.37 -2.75 -16.09
CA THR A 359 -12.73 -4.01 -16.54
C THR A 359 -11.49 -4.33 -15.71
N VAL A 360 -10.68 -3.31 -15.40
CA VAL A 360 -9.57 -3.41 -14.45
C VAL A 360 -10.09 -3.77 -13.05
N SER A 361 -11.13 -3.09 -12.54
CA SER A 361 -11.72 -3.39 -11.22
C SER A 361 -12.20 -4.84 -11.10
N ARG A 362 -12.81 -5.39 -12.17
CA ARG A 362 -13.21 -6.81 -12.26
C ARG A 362 -12.02 -7.78 -12.18
N ARG A 363 -10.85 -7.46 -12.73
CA ARG A 363 -9.64 -8.30 -12.64
C ARG A 363 -9.04 -8.38 -11.22
N PHE A 364 -9.41 -7.48 -10.31
CA PHE A 364 -8.90 -7.43 -8.93
C PHE A 364 -9.97 -7.76 -7.86
N GLU A 365 -11.15 -8.24 -8.29
CA GLU A 365 -12.30 -8.53 -7.41
C GLU A 365 -12.76 -7.33 -6.56
N SER A 366 -12.49 -6.10 -7.03
CA SER A 366 -12.85 -4.87 -6.31
C SER A 366 -14.09 -4.21 -6.89
N VAL A 367 -14.91 -3.61 -6.02
CA VAL A 367 -16.09 -2.81 -6.41
C VAL A 367 -15.67 -1.50 -7.11
N HIS A 368 -14.51 -0.96 -6.76
CA HIS A 368 -13.90 0.22 -7.38
C HIS A 368 -12.38 0.21 -7.16
N ILE A 369 -11.64 0.93 -8.00
CA ILE A 369 -10.22 1.23 -7.82
C ILE A 369 -10.03 2.72 -8.14
N ASP A 370 -9.64 3.53 -7.14
CA ASP A 370 -9.20 4.89 -7.43
C ASP A 370 -7.76 4.87 -7.97
N THR A 371 -7.62 4.85 -9.30
CA THR A 371 -6.31 4.90 -9.96
C THR A 371 -5.60 6.24 -9.80
N LYS A 372 -6.20 7.25 -9.15
CA LYS A 372 -5.54 8.51 -8.79
C LYS A 372 -4.92 8.47 -7.39
N SER A 373 -5.34 7.54 -6.54
CA SER A 373 -4.76 7.35 -5.20
C SER A 373 -3.55 6.42 -5.26
N ALA A 374 -2.36 6.99 -5.15
CA ALA A 374 -1.11 6.23 -5.05
C ALA A 374 -1.15 5.18 -3.93
N SER A 375 -1.82 5.49 -2.80
CA SER A 375 -2.02 4.55 -1.68
C SER A 375 -2.89 3.35 -2.06
N GLN A 376 -4.04 3.57 -2.74
CA GLN A 376 -4.90 2.45 -3.15
C GLN A 376 -4.23 1.58 -4.22
N VAL A 377 -3.56 2.19 -5.20
CA VAL A 377 -2.77 1.47 -6.22
C VAL A 377 -1.66 0.65 -5.55
N PHE A 378 -0.95 1.23 -4.57
CA PHE A 378 0.07 0.54 -3.80
C PHE A 378 -0.50 -0.64 -3.00
N ASP A 379 -1.65 -0.48 -2.32
CA ASP A 379 -2.27 -1.55 -1.54
C ASP A 379 -2.81 -2.70 -2.40
N LEU A 380 -3.31 -2.41 -3.62
CA LEU A 380 -3.71 -3.42 -4.59
C LEU A 380 -2.50 -4.21 -5.12
N ILE A 381 -1.39 -3.53 -5.43
CA ILE A 381 -0.14 -4.19 -5.79
C ILE A 381 0.36 -5.03 -4.61
N ARG A 382 0.42 -4.47 -3.40
CA ARG A 382 0.81 -5.17 -2.17
C ARG A 382 -0.03 -6.44 -1.98
N LYS A 383 -1.36 -6.35 -2.02
CA LYS A 383 -2.28 -7.49 -1.90
C LYS A 383 -2.01 -8.57 -2.95
N LYS A 384 -1.76 -8.20 -4.21
CA LYS A 384 -1.40 -9.14 -5.29
C LYS A 384 -0.03 -9.80 -5.06
N MET A 385 0.94 -9.04 -4.53
CA MET A 385 2.33 -9.50 -4.41
C MET A 385 2.63 -10.30 -3.13
N THR A 386 1.93 -10.05 -2.00
CA THR A 386 2.29 -10.59 -0.66
C THR A 386 2.44 -12.11 -0.57
N HIS A 387 1.80 -12.87 -1.45
CA HIS A 387 1.87 -14.35 -1.48
C HIS A 387 2.58 -14.89 -2.74
N THR A 388 3.60 -14.16 -3.23
CA THR A 388 4.38 -14.53 -4.42
C THR A 388 5.88 -14.46 -4.15
N ASP A 389 6.68 -15.30 -4.82
CA ASP A 389 8.15 -15.26 -4.74
C ASP A 389 8.75 -13.95 -5.27
N ALA A 390 7.95 -13.14 -5.97
CA ALA A 390 8.32 -11.81 -6.43
C ALA A 390 8.15 -10.71 -5.34
N TYR A 391 7.59 -11.01 -4.16
CA TYR A 391 7.44 -10.04 -3.06
C TYR A 391 8.76 -9.44 -2.56
N PRO A 392 9.85 -10.19 -2.34
CA PRO A 392 11.14 -9.63 -1.92
C PRO A 392 11.75 -8.73 -3.01
N HIS A 393 11.53 -9.07 -4.29
CA HIS A 393 11.96 -8.26 -5.42
C HIS A 393 11.17 -6.95 -5.50
N PHE A 394 9.85 -6.97 -5.27
CA PHE A 394 9.02 -5.78 -5.15
C PHE A 394 9.47 -4.88 -3.99
N MET A 395 9.69 -5.44 -2.80
CA MET A 395 10.24 -4.69 -1.65
C MET A 395 11.62 -4.08 -1.96
N SER A 396 12.48 -4.78 -2.70
CA SER A 396 13.75 -4.24 -3.19
C SER A 396 13.54 -3.04 -4.13
N VAL A 397 12.62 -3.13 -5.10
CA VAL A 397 12.29 -2.01 -5.99
C VAL A 397 11.80 -0.79 -5.20
N LEU A 398 10.96 -0.98 -4.18
CA LEU A 398 10.50 0.11 -3.30
C LEU A 398 11.65 0.76 -2.53
N HIS A 399 12.59 -0.01 -1.98
CA HIS A 399 13.77 0.53 -1.32
C HIS A 399 14.65 1.36 -2.29
N HIS A 400 14.82 0.91 -3.53
CA HIS A 400 15.54 1.68 -4.54
C HIS A 400 14.78 2.94 -4.97
N CYS A 401 13.45 2.90 -5.05
CA CYS A 401 12.61 4.09 -5.28
C CYS A 401 12.72 5.13 -4.16
N LEU A 402 12.91 4.72 -2.90
CA LEU A 402 13.17 5.63 -1.78
C LEU A 402 14.57 6.28 -1.85
N LEU A 403 15.54 5.63 -2.49
CA LEU A 403 16.91 6.13 -2.68
C LEU A 403 17.08 6.98 -3.95
N MET A 404 16.11 6.99 -4.85
CA MET A 404 16.13 7.79 -6.08
C MET A 404 16.20 9.30 -5.79
N PRO A 405 16.90 10.09 -6.63
CA PRO A 405 16.92 11.55 -6.52
C PRO A 405 15.50 12.15 -6.55
N HIS A 406 15.22 13.08 -5.64
CA HIS A 406 13.93 13.79 -5.55
C HIS A 406 14.08 15.32 -5.50
N LYS A 407 15.27 15.85 -5.16
CA LYS A 407 15.56 17.29 -5.19
C LYS A 407 15.68 17.74 -6.65
N ARG A 408 15.28 18.98 -6.97
CA ARG A 408 15.40 19.56 -8.33
C ARG A 408 16.87 19.74 -8.74
N SER A 409 17.50 18.68 -9.23
CA SER A 409 18.73 18.72 -10.05
C SER A 409 18.38 18.40 -11.51
N GLY A 410 19.19 18.85 -12.46
CA GLY A 410 18.86 18.85 -13.90
C GLY A 410 18.46 17.50 -14.49
N ASN A 411 18.96 16.39 -13.95
CA ASN A 411 18.68 15.02 -14.45
C ASN A 411 17.69 14.23 -13.57
N THR A 412 17.14 14.82 -12.50
CA THR A 412 16.30 14.10 -11.54
C THR A 412 15.03 13.51 -12.18
N VAL A 413 14.34 14.28 -13.03
CA VAL A 413 13.09 13.84 -13.67
C VAL A 413 13.35 12.71 -14.66
N GLN A 414 14.52 12.70 -15.29
CA GLN A 414 14.92 11.75 -16.33
C GLN A 414 15.12 10.34 -15.77
N TYR A 415 15.58 10.18 -14.51
CA TYR A 415 15.63 8.88 -13.86
C TYR A 415 14.24 8.29 -13.62
N TRP A 416 13.28 9.11 -13.18
CA TRP A 416 11.89 8.68 -12.98
C TRP A 416 11.18 8.38 -14.31
N LEU A 417 11.46 9.15 -15.37
CA LEU A 417 10.99 8.85 -16.73
C LEU A 417 11.60 7.54 -17.28
N LEU A 418 12.87 7.25 -16.99
CA LEU A 418 13.50 6.00 -17.41
C LEU A 418 12.85 4.79 -16.73
N LEU A 419 12.59 4.89 -15.42
CA LEU A 419 11.86 3.86 -14.67
C LEU A 419 10.44 3.63 -15.24
N ASP A 420 9.71 4.72 -15.51
CA ASP A 420 8.40 4.69 -16.15
C ASP A 420 8.42 3.99 -17.53
N ARG A 421 9.36 4.35 -18.42
CA ARG A 421 9.50 3.69 -19.73
C ARG A 421 9.89 2.22 -19.64
N ILE A 422 10.74 1.83 -18.68
CA ILE A 422 11.08 0.42 -18.44
C ILE A 422 9.86 -0.37 -17.97
N VAL A 423 9.08 0.18 -17.02
CA VAL A 423 7.86 -0.47 -16.52
C VAL A 423 6.79 -0.59 -17.61
N GLN A 424 6.61 0.44 -18.46
CA GLN A 424 5.72 0.36 -19.61
C GLN A 424 6.13 -0.75 -20.58
N GLN A 425 7.42 -0.87 -20.92
CA GLN A 425 7.93 -1.94 -21.77
C GLN A 425 7.76 -3.34 -21.15
N MET A 426 7.86 -3.47 -19.82
CA MET A 426 7.55 -4.71 -19.09
C MET A 426 6.08 -5.10 -19.08
N VAL A 427 5.15 -4.16 -19.37
CA VAL A 427 3.69 -4.39 -19.39
C VAL A 427 3.16 -4.58 -20.82
N LEU A 428 3.73 -3.91 -21.81
CA LEU A 428 3.21 -3.90 -23.18
C LEU A 428 3.73 -5.05 -24.06
N GLN A 429 4.95 -5.54 -23.85
CA GLN A 429 5.53 -6.61 -24.69
C GLN A 429 4.83 -7.95 -24.42
N ASN A 430 4.23 -8.54 -25.46
CA ASN A 430 3.54 -9.82 -25.36
C ASN A 430 4.49 -11.04 -25.28
N ASP A 431 3.94 -12.25 -25.10
CA ASP A 431 4.71 -13.50 -25.00
C ASP A 431 5.65 -13.81 -26.18
N LYS A 432 5.48 -13.14 -27.33
CA LYS A 432 6.36 -13.27 -28.51
C LYS A 432 7.49 -12.23 -28.52
N GLY A 433 7.48 -11.28 -27.59
CA GLY A 433 8.40 -10.14 -27.55
C GLY A 433 8.02 -9.04 -28.54
N HIS A 434 6.75 -8.96 -28.94
CA HIS A 434 6.24 -7.92 -29.81
C HIS A 434 5.57 -6.81 -28.98
N ASP A 435 6.00 -5.57 -29.20
CA ASP A 435 5.43 -4.36 -28.61
C ASP A 435 4.26 -3.88 -29.50
N PRO A 436 3.04 -3.68 -28.97
CA PRO A 436 1.96 -3.03 -29.69
C PRO A 436 2.19 -1.52 -29.87
N ASP A 437 3.03 -0.90 -29.05
CA ASP A 437 3.44 0.50 -29.19
C ASP A 437 4.74 0.64 -30.01
N VAL A 438 5.06 1.87 -30.39
CA VAL A 438 6.27 2.20 -31.15
C VAL A 438 7.42 2.43 -30.16
N THR A 439 8.38 1.50 -30.18
CA THR A 439 9.34 1.26 -29.11
C THR A 439 10.18 2.50 -28.71
N PRO A 440 10.02 3.02 -27.46
CA PRO A 440 10.81 4.17 -26.98
C PRO A 440 12.24 3.82 -26.52
N LEU A 441 12.53 2.53 -26.31
CA LEU A 441 13.82 2.02 -25.86
C LEU A 441 14.35 1.00 -26.88
N GLU A 442 15.05 1.49 -27.90
CA GLU A 442 15.59 0.67 -28.99
C GLU A 442 16.43 -0.52 -28.43
N ASN A 443 16.16 -1.73 -28.94
CA ASN A 443 16.76 -3.01 -28.55
C ASN A 443 16.37 -3.59 -27.16
N PHE A 444 15.46 -2.98 -26.40
CA PHE A 444 15.00 -3.55 -25.12
C PHE A 444 13.97 -4.68 -25.33
N ASN A 445 14.36 -5.95 -25.12
CA ASN A 445 13.47 -7.11 -25.26
C ASN A 445 13.30 -7.86 -23.93
N VAL A 446 12.12 -7.76 -23.32
CA VAL A 446 11.82 -8.30 -21.99
C VAL A 446 11.99 -9.83 -21.94
N LYS A 447 11.51 -10.53 -22.98
CA LYS A 447 11.57 -12.01 -23.07
C LYS A 447 13.02 -12.53 -23.05
N ASN A 448 13.94 -11.86 -23.73
CA ASN A 448 15.35 -12.21 -23.72
C ASN A 448 15.98 -12.02 -22.33
N VAL A 449 15.65 -10.92 -21.64
CA VAL A 449 16.13 -10.62 -20.27
C VAL A 449 15.60 -11.63 -19.26
N VAL A 450 14.29 -11.93 -19.28
CA VAL A 450 13.68 -12.92 -18.38
C VAL A 450 14.31 -14.30 -18.55
N ARG A 451 14.59 -14.74 -19.79
CA ARG A 451 15.27 -16.02 -20.05
C ARG A 451 16.68 -16.08 -19.46
N MET A 452 17.42 -14.96 -19.41
CA MET A 452 18.73 -14.93 -18.75
C MET A 452 18.60 -15.13 -17.23
N LEU A 453 17.63 -14.47 -16.60
CA LEU A 453 17.39 -14.54 -15.15
C LEU A 453 16.91 -15.94 -14.69
N VAL A 454 16.09 -16.62 -15.49
CA VAL A 454 15.67 -18.01 -15.20
C VAL A 454 16.89 -18.94 -15.22
N ASN A 455 17.72 -18.89 -16.28
CA ASN A 455 18.93 -19.70 -16.38
C ASN A 455 19.91 -19.47 -15.21
N GLU A 456 20.04 -18.21 -14.73
CA GLU A 456 20.88 -17.89 -13.57
C GLU A 456 20.34 -18.51 -12.27
N ASN A 457 19.03 -18.47 -12.05
CA ASN A 457 18.38 -19.12 -10.90
C ASN A 457 18.51 -20.64 -10.93
N GLU A 458 18.35 -21.28 -12.09
CA GLU A 458 18.59 -22.73 -12.25
C GLU A 458 20.04 -23.08 -11.89
N VAL A 459 21.02 -22.37 -12.47
CA VAL A 459 22.45 -22.56 -12.17
C VAL A 459 22.76 -22.35 -10.67
N LYS A 460 22.05 -21.44 -10.00
CA LYS A 460 22.18 -21.23 -8.55
C LYS A 460 21.61 -22.41 -7.75
N GLN A 461 20.42 -22.90 -8.08
CA GLN A 461 19.82 -24.07 -7.40
C GLN A 461 20.70 -25.33 -7.55
N TRP A 462 21.22 -25.60 -8.75
CA TRP A 462 22.15 -26.71 -8.97
C TRP A 462 23.45 -26.59 -8.13
N LYS A 463 23.97 -25.37 -7.94
CA LYS A 463 25.13 -25.11 -7.06
C LYS A 463 24.81 -25.35 -5.59
N GLU A 464 23.69 -24.81 -5.09
CA GLU A 464 23.29 -24.98 -3.69
C GLU A 464 22.98 -26.45 -3.35
N GLN A 465 22.33 -27.18 -4.26
CA GLN A 465 22.09 -28.61 -4.12
C GLN A 465 23.40 -29.42 -4.13
N ALA A 466 24.36 -29.08 -5.01
CA ALA A 466 25.67 -29.72 -5.03
C ALA A 466 26.50 -29.43 -3.77
N GLU A 467 26.42 -28.23 -3.20
CA GLU A 467 27.13 -27.90 -1.96
C GLU A 467 26.50 -28.60 -0.75
N LYS A 468 25.16 -28.71 -0.70
CA LYS A 468 24.47 -29.50 0.33
C LYS A 468 24.88 -30.98 0.25
N MET A 469 24.83 -31.59 -0.93
CA MET A 469 25.24 -33.00 -1.13
C MET A 469 26.71 -33.23 -0.72
N ARG A 470 27.59 -32.24 -0.90
CA ARG A 470 28.97 -32.28 -0.38
C ARG A 470 29.04 -32.24 1.15
N LYS A 471 28.26 -31.39 1.81
CA LYS A 471 28.19 -31.33 3.29
C LYS A 471 27.63 -32.63 3.88
N ASP A 472 26.51 -33.10 3.34
CA ASP A 472 25.85 -34.35 3.77
C ASP A 472 26.80 -35.56 3.60
N HIS A 473 27.56 -35.63 2.49
CA HIS A 473 28.57 -36.66 2.26
C HIS A 473 29.75 -36.57 3.26
N HIS A 474 30.24 -35.36 3.54
CA HIS A 474 31.37 -35.15 4.45
C HIS A 474 31.01 -35.49 5.91
N GLU A 475 29.79 -35.13 6.34
CA GLU A 475 29.24 -35.58 7.63
C GLU A 475 29.09 -37.10 7.72
N LEU A 476 28.61 -37.74 6.66
CA LEU A 476 28.46 -39.20 6.62
C LEU A 476 29.83 -39.90 6.67
N GLN A 477 30.83 -39.37 5.98
CA GLN A 477 32.20 -39.88 5.99
C GLN A 477 32.83 -39.78 7.39
N GLN A 478 32.67 -38.66 8.10
CA GLN A 478 33.11 -38.51 9.49
C GLN A 478 32.39 -39.48 10.45
N LYS A 479 31.10 -39.76 10.21
CA LYS A 479 30.32 -40.75 11.00
C LYS A 479 30.80 -42.18 10.74
N MET A 480 31.17 -42.51 9.50
CA MET A 480 31.76 -43.80 9.13
C MET A 480 33.15 -43.99 9.77
N GLU A 481 34.06 -43.02 9.61
CA GLU A 481 35.41 -43.08 10.18
C GLU A 481 35.36 -43.19 11.73
N LYS A 482 34.43 -42.49 12.38
CA LYS A 482 34.20 -42.64 13.83
C LYS A 482 33.72 -44.04 14.20
N LYS A 483 32.93 -44.70 13.36
CA LYS A 483 32.42 -46.07 13.59
C LYS A 483 33.45 -47.15 13.27
N GLU A 484 34.33 -46.92 12.31
CA GLU A 484 35.51 -47.75 12.00
C GLU A 484 36.43 -47.82 13.22
N ARG A 485 36.86 -46.66 13.75
CA ARG A 485 37.68 -46.57 14.99
C ARG A 485 37.01 -47.19 16.22
N GLU A 486 35.67 -47.14 16.32
CA GLU A 486 34.92 -47.80 17.40
C GLU A 486 34.88 -49.33 17.24
N CYS A 487 34.95 -49.83 16.01
CA CYS A 487 35.04 -51.25 15.69
C CYS A 487 36.45 -51.79 15.95
N ASP A 488 37.48 -51.04 15.58
CA ASP A 488 38.89 -51.39 15.81
C ASP A 488 39.18 -51.52 17.30
N ALA A 489 38.77 -50.52 18.10
CA ALA A 489 38.93 -50.54 19.56
C ALA A 489 38.28 -51.79 20.19
N LYS A 490 37.04 -52.12 19.81
CA LYS A 490 36.33 -53.32 20.29
C LYS A 490 36.95 -54.62 19.80
N THR A 491 37.63 -54.61 18.66
CA THR A 491 38.37 -55.75 18.15
C THR A 491 39.65 -55.97 18.97
N GLN A 492 40.36 -54.89 19.31
CA GLN A 492 41.54 -54.96 20.19
C GLN A 492 41.17 -55.40 21.62
N GLU A 493 40.12 -54.83 22.24
CA GLU A 493 39.60 -55.28 23.54
C GLU A 493 39.28 -56.79 23.55
N LYS A 494 38.69 -57.30 22.45
CA LYS A 494 38.37 -58.71 22.27
C LYS A 494 39.63 -59.58 22.15
N GLU A 495 40.69 -59.11 21.47
CA GLU A 495 41.96 -59.83 21.38
C GLU A 495 42.69 -59.87 22.74
N GLU A 496 42.73 -58.76 23.48
CA GLU A 496 43.31 -58.70 24.83
C GLU A 496 42.55 -59.61 25.82
N MET A 497 41.22 -59.65 25.73
CA MET A 497 40.39 -60.59 26.49
C MET A 497 40.66 -62.05 26.09
N MET A 498 40.85 -62.34 24.79
CA MET A 498 41.17 -63.69 24.31
C MET A 498 42.56 -64.16 24.74
N GLN A 499 43.57 -63.29 24.71
CA GLN A 499 44.90 -63.58 25.27
C GLN A 499 44.83 -63.85 26.77
N THR A 500 44.00 -63.10 27.51
CA THR A 500 43.81 -63.28 28.95
C THR A 500 43.14 -64.62 29.26
N LEU A 501 42.09 -65.00 28.50
CA LEU A 501 41.47 -66.32 28.56
C LEU A 501 42.45 -67.45 28.23
N SER A 502 43.33 -67.27 27.23
CA SER A 502 44.36 -68.25 26.88
C SER A 502 45.34 -68.48 28.04
N LYS A 503 45.83 -67.40 28.67
CA LYS A 503 46.71 -67.47 29.85
C LYS A 503 46.02 -68.12 31.06
N MET A 504 44.71 -67.93 31.22
CA MET A 504 43.92 -68.63 32.25
C MET A 504 43.76 -70.13 31.93
N LYS A 505 43.49 -70.49 30.67
CA LYS A 505 43.42 -71.89 30.21
C LYS A 505 44.75 -72.62 30.45
N GLU A 506 45.86 -72.00 30.09
CA GLU A 506 47.22 -72.56 30.26
C GLU A 506 47.57 -72.79 31.74
N LYS A 507 47.22 -71.85 32.63
CA LYS A 507 47.30 -72.05 34.09
C LYS A 507 46.42 -73.20 34.57
N LEU A 508 45.16 -73.25 34.13
CA LEU A 508 44.21 -74.28 34.55
C LEU A 508 44.62 -75.69 34.08
N GLU A 509 45.20 -75.81 32.88
CA GLU A 509 45.78 -77.05 32.37
C GLU A 509 47.02 -77.47 33.17
N LYS A 510 47.87 -76.52 33.60
CA LYS A 510 48.99 -76.78 34.51
C LYS A 510 48.53 -77.25 35.89
N GLU A 511 47.60 -76.54 36.53
CA GLU A 511 47.01 -76.93 37.82
C GLU A 511 46.29 -78.29 37.74
N THR A 512 45.60 -78.57 36.63
CA THR A 512 44.98 -79.89 36.38
C THR A 512 46.03 -80.98 36.20
N GLY A 513 47.17 -80.69 35.57
CA GLY A 513 48.32 -81.58 35.47
C GLY A 513 48.95 -81.89 36.83
N GLU A 514 49.23 -80.86 37.63
CA GLU A 514 49.76 -80.99 38.99
C GLU A 514 48.79 -81.77 39.89
N HIS A 515 47.48 -81.49 39.81
CA HIS A 515 46.45 -82.23 40.55
C HIS A 515 46.34 -83.70 40.12
N ARG A 516 46.53 -84.04 38.83
CA ARG A 516 46.66 -85.44 38.37
C ARG A 516 47.89 -86.12 38.98
N LEU A 517 49.01 -85.41 39.06
CA LEU A 517 50.28 -85.91 39.59
C LEU A 517 50.18 -86.19 41.10
N VAL A 518 49.58 -85.26 41.86
CA VAL A 518 49.23 -85.47 43.28
C VAL A 518 48.26 -86.64 43.44
N LYS A 519 47.24 -86.76 42.58
CA LYS A 519 46.29 -87.88 42.63
C LYS A 519 46.94 -89.24 42.32
N GLN A 520 47.95 -89.29 41.44
CA GLN A 520 48.80 -90.48 41.25
C GLN A 520 49.64 -90.78 42.49
N GLN A 521 50.30 -89.79 43.09
CA GLN A 521 51.08 -89.99 44.32
C GLN A 521 50.21 -90.49 45.48
N VAL A 522 48.99 -89.97 45.65
CA VAL A 522 48.02 -90.48 46.63
C VAL A 522 47.60 -91.92 46.31
N SER A 523 47.40 -92.27 45.04
CA SER A 523 47.10 -93.64 44.62
C SER A 523 48.26 -94.61 44.87
N GLU A 524 49.50 -94.17 44.65
CA GLU A 524 50.72 -94.95 44.87
C GLU A 524 50.98 -95.16 46.37
N LEU A 525 50.81 -94.11 47.19
CA LEU A 525 50.85 -94.20 48.65
C LEU A 525 49.75 -95.12 49.20
N THR A 526 48.55 -95.09 48.61
CA THR A 526 47.45 -96.01 48.98
C THR A 526 47.79 -97.46 48.62
N SER A 527 48.45 -97.70 47.48
CA SER A 527 48.94 -99.02 47.09
C SER A 527 50.01 -99.53 48.06
N ARG A 528 51.02 -98.70 48.38
CA ARG A 528 52.10 -99.03 49.32
C ARG A 528 51.60 -99.26 50.76
N LEU A 529 50.48 -98.64 51.15
CA LEU A 529 49.82 -98.93 52.43
C LEU A 529 49.20 -100.35 52.46
N HIS A 530 48.74 -100.86 51.31
CA HIS A 530 48.22 -102.23 51.18
C HIS A 530 49.35 -103.29 51.19
N GLU A 531 50.51 -102.97 50.61
CA GLU A 531 51.66 -103.89 50.53
C GLU A 531 52.36 -104.12 51.88
N LEU A 532 52.15 -103.24 52.88
CA LEU A 532 52.70 -103.37 54.23
C LEU A 532 52.10 -104.51 55.08
N SER A 533 51.20 -105.33 54.52
CA SER A 533 50.52 -106.42 55.24
C SER A 533 51.27 -107.76 55.24
N LEU A 534 52.21 -108.01 54.32
CA LEU A 534 52.91 -109.29 54.18
C LEU A 534 54.46 -109.15 54.22
N ARG A 535 55.04 -109.91 55.16
CA ARG A 535 56.45 -109.97 55.66
C ARG A 535 57.44 -110.70 54.71
N PRO A 536 58.78 -110.75 54.96
CA PRO A 536 59.67 -109.92 55.84
C PRO A 536 61.17 -109.69 55.38
N VAL A 537 61.93 -108.94 56.21
CA VAL A 537 63.41 -109.01 56.50
C VAL A 537 64.47 -108.33 55.58
N ALA A 538 65.26 -107.42 56.22
CA ALA A 538 66.65 -106.96 55.93
C ALA A 538 66.96 -106.15 54.64
N SER A 539 67.98 -105.26 54.58
CA SER A 539 68.99 -104.77 55.56
C SER A 539 69.41 -103.30 55.36
N VAL A 540 69.92 -102.68 56.43
CA VAL A 540 70.56 -101.32 56.58
C VAL A 540 72.04 -101.30 56.10
N PRO A 541 72.87 -100.20 56.17
CA PRO A 541 72.69 -98.82 56.71
C PRO A 541 73.27 -97.62 55.88
N GLY A 542 73.04 -96.38 56.36
CA GLY A 542 73.83 -95.14 56.06
C GLY A 542 73.10 -94.09 55.19
N GLY A 543 73.29 -92.75 55.33
CA GLY A 543 74.07 -91.92 56.27
C GLY A 543 73.69 -90.41 56.18
N PRO A 544 74.15 -89.50 57.08
CA PRO A 544 73.61 -88.13 57.27
C PRO A 544 74.61 -86.99 56.81
N PRO A 545 74.49 -85.66 57.13
CA PRO A 545 73.45 -84.84 57.82
C PRO A 545 73.10 -83.45 57.15
N LEU A 546 72.39 -82.59 57.92
CA LEU A 546 72.14 -81.12 57.86
C LEU A 546 73.43 -80.22 57.90
N PRO A 547 73.45 -78.85 58.01
CA PRO A 547 72.46 -77.73 57.87
C PRO A 547 72.98 -76.67 56.81
N PRO A 548 72.93 -75.29 56.91
CA PRO A 548 72.06 -74.25 57.54
C PRO A 548 71.40 -73.33 56.45
N GLY A 549 71.24 -71.97 56.46
CA GLY A 549 71.49 -70.83 57.38
C GLY A 549 71.17 -69.40 56.77
N PRO A 550 70.83 -68.34 57.56
CA PRO A 550 70.53 -66.93 57.14
C PRO A 550 71.59 -65.90 57.65
N PRO A 551 71.43 -64.53 57.75
CA PRO A 551 70.38 -63.53 57.34
C PRO A 551 70.93 -62.20 56.68
N GLY A 552 70.12 -61.12 56.53
CA GLY A 552 70.63 -59.71 56.36
C GLY A 552 69.69 -58.60 55.77
N GLY A 553 69.87 -57.32 56.17
CA GLY A 553 69.26 -56.06 55.63
C GLY A 553 70.32 -54.93 55.51
N PRO A 554 70.07 -53.57 55.58
CA PRO A 554 68.84 -52.78 55.81
C PRO A 554 68.68 -51.48 54.89
N LEU A 555 68.37 -50.27 55.43
CA LEU A 555 67.75 -49.05 54.80
C LEU A 555 68.67 -47.80 54.59
N SER A 556 68.22 -46.77 53.82
CA SER A 556 68.27 -45.28 54.07
C SER A 556 67.95 -44.39 52.78
N PRO A 557 68.02 -43.02 52.69
CA PRO A 557 66.81 -42.18 52.46
C PRO A 557 66.83 -41.13 51.25
N PRO A 558 66.39 -39.82 51.28
CA PRO A 558 65.47 -39.16 50.29
C PRO A 558 66.11 -37.89 49.57
N PRO A 559 65.46 -36.73 49.13
CA PRO A 559 64.03 -36.32 48.94
C PRO A 559 63.44 -35.77 47.56
N PRO A 560 63.47 -34.46 47.10
CA PRO A 560 62.38 -33.78 46.31
C PRO A 560 62.83 -33.26 44.89
N PRO A 561 62.32 -32.19 44.16
CA PRO A 561 61.21 -31.20 44.33
C PRO A 561 60.07 -30.90 43.24
N PRO A 562 60.10 -29.97 42.21
CA PRO A 562 58.97 -29.02 41.94
C PRO A 562 58.33 -28.98 40.48
N PRO A 563 57.38 -28.06 40.13
CA PRO A 563 56.39 -28.18 39.01
C PRO A 563 56.53 -27.06 37.90
N PRO A 564 55.50 -26.53 37.16
CA PRO A 564 54.16 -27.01 36.70
C PRO A 564 53.86 -26.81 35.16
N GLY A 565 52.69 -27.28 34.66
CA GLY A 565 51.98 -26.65 33.51
C GLY A 565 51.44 -27.59 32.40
N GLY A 566 50.14 -27.49 32.05
CA GLY A 566 49.53 -28.30 30.96
C GLY A 566 47.99 -28.28 30.87
N MET A 567 47.46 -27.29 30.14
CA MET A 567 46.06 -27.00 29.74
C MET A 567 44.96 -28.10 29.84
N MET A 568 43.89 -27.76 30.59
CA MET A 568 42.45 -28.00 30.38
C MET A 568 41.89 -29.34 29.87
N LEU A 569 41.05 -29.97 30.71
CA LEU A 569 40.04 -30.97 30.31
C LEU A 569 38.70 -30.27 29.94
N PRO A 570 37.97 -30.73 28.89
CA PRO A 570 36.62 -30.26 28.58
C PRO A 570 35.49 -31.07 29.28
N PRO A 571 34.33 -30.45 29.59
CA PRO A 571 33.14 -31.14 30.09
C PRO A 571 32.32 -31.85 28.98
N PRO A 572 31.38 -32.75 29.32
CA PRO A 572 30.62 -33.53 28.34
C PRO A 572 29.48 -32.75 27.63
N PRO A 573 29.07 -33.16 26.41
CA PRO A 573 27.96 -32.56 25.67
C PRO A 573 26.56 -33.10 26.11
N PRO A 574 25.49 -32.31 25.96
CA PRO A 574 24.12 -32.69 26.37
C PRO A 574 23.32 -33.47 25.28
N PRO A 575 22.25 -34.20 25.65
CA PRO A 575 21.33 -34.86 24.73
C PRO A 575 20.26 -33.90 24.13
N PRO A 576 19.62 -34.27 22.99
CA PRO A 576 18.68 -33.40 22.28
C PRO A 576 17.22 -33.55 22.75
N CYS A 577 16.46 -32.43 22.71
CA CYS A 577 15.01 -32.37 22.89
C CYS A 577 14.34 -31.78 21.64
N GLY A 578 13.14 -32.23 21.27
CA GLY A 578 12.49 -31.79 20.03
C GLY A 578 11.09 -32.34 19.73
N ALA A 579 10.17 -32.35 20.70
CA ALA A 579 8.75 -32.61 20.47
C ALA A 579 7.89 -31.69 21.35
N MET A 580 6.81 -31.12 20.78
CA MET A 580 6.00 -30.07 21.42
C MET A 580 4.63 -30.60 21.87
N MET A 581 4.13 -30.12 23.01
CA MET A 581 2.75 -30.32 23.49
C MET A 581 2.20 -29.05 24.17
N PRO A 582 0.86 -28.88 24.27
CA PRO A 582 0.21 -27.59 24.52
C PRO A 582 0.13 -27.16 26.00
N PRO A 583 -0.16 -25.87 26.30
CA PRO A 583 -0.11 -25.30 27.65
C PRO A 583 -1.39 -25.48 28.50
N PRO A 584 -1.26 -25.51 29.84
CA PRO A 584 -2.39 -25.51 30.80
C PRO A 584 -2.95 -24.09 31.11
N PRO A 585 -4.14 -23.99 31.74
CA PRO A 585 -4.88 -22.73 31.91
C PRO A 585 -4.41 -21.83 33.09
N PRO A 586 -4.81 -20.53 33.11
CA PRO A 586 -4.39 -19.56 34.13
C PRO A 586 -5.17 -19.66 35.47
N PRO A 587 -4.53 -19.37 36.62
CA PRO A 587 -5.18 -19.23 37.93
C PRO A 587 -5.87 -17.86 38.11
N PRO A 588 -6.79 -17.72 39.09
CA PRO A 588 -7.66 -16.53 39.24
C PRO A 588 -6.96 -15.29 39.84
N PRO A 589 -7.58 -14.09 39.76
CA PRO A 589 -6.94 -12.84 40.17
C PRO A 589 -6.74 -12.74 41.69
N GLY A 590 -5.48 -12.61 42.12
CA GLY A 590 -5.14 -12.24 43.48
C GLY A 590 -5.46 -10.76 43.77
N GLY A 591 -5.94 -10.47 44.97
CA GLY A 591 -6.27 -9.10 45.40
C GLY A 591 -5.06 -8.17 45.55
N PRO A 592 -5.30 -6.86 45.79
CA PRO A 592 -4.24 -5.87 45.92
C PRO A 592 -3.30 -6.16 47.11
N PRO A 593 -2.01 -5.76 47.03
CA PRO A 593 -1.08 -5.91 48.14
C PRO A 593 -1.53 -5.09 49.37
N PRO A 594 -1.23 -5.54 50.59
CA PRO A 594 -1.63 -4.83 51.80
C PRO A 594 -0.96 -3.45 51.88
N LEU A 595 -1.79 -2.44 52.12
CA LEU A 595 -1.36 -1.05 52.30
C LEU A 595 -0.40 -0.90 53.50
N PRO A 596 0.62 -0.03 53.42
CA PRO A 596 1.40 0.35 54.59
C PRO A 596 0.51 1.00 55.66
N GLY A 597 0.24 0.27 56.73
CA GLY A 597 -0.56 0.75 57.85
C GLY A 597 0.09 1.96 58.53
N ARG A 598 -0.74 2.96 58.89
CA ARG A 598 -0.30 4.11 59.69
C ARG A 598 0.21 3.63 61.07
N PRO A 599 1.27 4.23 61.63
CA PRO A 599 1.65 3.96 63.02
C PRO A 599 0.54 4.45 63.96
N PRO A 600 0.12 3.64 64.96
CA PRO A 600 -0.77 4.12 66.02
C PRO A 600 -0.10 5.23 66.84
N LEU A 601 -0.85 6.28 67.17
CA LEU A 601 -0.43 7.23 68.21
C LEU A 601 -0.46 6.55 69.59
N GLY A 602 0.37 7.07 70.50
CA GLY A 602 0.78 6.37 71.72
C GLY A 602 -0.37 5.93 72.64
N GLY A 603 -0.28 4.66 73.09
CA GLY A 603 -0.92 4.23 74.33
C GLY A 603 -0.18 4.80 75.56
N PRO A 604 -0.80 4.74 76.75
CA PRO A 604 -0.18 5.20 77.99
C PRO A 604 1.04 4.35 78.38
N PRO A 605 1.96 4.87 79.21
CA PRO A 605 3.11 4.10 79.70
C PRO A 605 2.65 2.88 80.52
N PRO A 606 3.30 1.71 80.39
CA PRO A 606 2.95 0.54 81.17
C PRO A 606 3.30 0.72 82.66
N PRO A 607 2.54 0.09 83.58
CA PRO A 607 2.80 0.20 85.01
C PRO A 607 4.10 -0.52 85.42
N PRO A 608 4.76 -0.11 86.53
CA PRO A 608 5.96 -0.78 87.01
C PRO A 608 5.65 -2.23 87.46
N GLY A 609 6.31 -3.22 86.88
CA GLY A 609 6.25 -4.62 87.36
C GLY A 609 6.19 -5.73 86.29
N ALA A 610 6.07 -5.41 85.00
CA ALA A 610 6.10 -6.44 83.95
C ALA A 610 7.51 -7.06 83.77
N PRO A 611 7.64 -8.37 83.46
CA PRO A 611 8.95 -9.02 83.31
C PRO A 611 9.75 -8.49 82.12
N ILE A 612 11.05 -8.24 82.35
CA ILE A 612 12.00 -7.95 81.27
C ILE A 612 12.30 -9.26 80.53
N GLY A 613 11.86 -9.36 79.27
CA GLY A 613 12.23 -10.46 78.37
C GLY A 613 13.74 -10.51 78.13
N PRO A 614 14.31 -11.68 77.81
CA PRO A 614 15.76 -11.87 77.76
C PRO A 614 16.39 -11.04 76.63
N ALA A 615 17.06 -9.95 77.01
CA ALA A 615 17.89 -9.18 76.09
C ALA A 615 19.07 -10.06 75.61
N LEU A 616 19.01 -10.48 74.35
CA LEU A 616 20.07 -11.28 73.74
C LEU A 616 21.39 -10.50 73.76
N LYS A 617 22.46 -11.19 74.15
CA LYS A 617 23.78 -10.56 74.32
C LYS A 617 24.29 -10.04 72.98
N LYS A 618 24.70 -8.77 72.94
CA LYS A 618 25.32 -8.12 71.78
C LYS A 618 26.47 -9.00 71.25
N LYS A 619 26.36 -9.49 70.00
CA LYS A 619 27.39 -10.37 69.40
C LYS A 619 28.74 -9.66 69.38
N ASN A 620 29.80 -10.36 69.80
CA ASN A 620 31.15 -9.80 69.88
C ASN A 620 31.91 -10.05 68.57
N ILE A 621 31.57 -9.25 67.54
CA ILE A 621 32.05 -9.41 66.16
C ILE A 621 33.34 -8.58 65.95
N PRO A 622 34.40 -9.12 65.31
CA PRO A 622 35.58 -8.33 64.94
C PRO A 622 35.21 -7.09 64.10
N GLN A 623 35.80 -5.95 64.43
CA GLN A 623 35.64 -4.71 63.66
C GLN A 623 36.87 -4.48 62.77
N PRO A 624 36.70 -3.97 61.53
CA PRO A 624 37.82 -3.72 60.64
C PRO A 624 38.66 -2.53 61.11
N SER A 625 39.94 -2.53 60.77
CA SER A 625 40.90 -1.47 61.10
C SER A 625 40.74 -0.23 60.21
N ASN A 626 40.16 -0.40 59.02
CA ASN A 626 39.85 0.66 58.07
C ASN A 626 38.37 0.57 57.62
N PRO A 627 37.75 1.70 57.23
CA PRO A 627 36.39 1.70 56.69
C PRO A 627 36.27 0.93 55.37
N LEU A 628 35.19 0.16 55.21
CA LEU A 628 34.95 -0.72 54.06
C LEU A 628 33.69 -0.31 53.29
N LYS A 629 33.64 -0.68 52.01
CA LYS A 629 32.44 -0.58 51.15
C LYS A 629 31.27 -1.31 51.82
N SER A 630 30.12 -0.65 51.90
CA SER A 630 28.93 -1.25 52.50
C SER A 630 28.35 -2.39 51.64
N PHE A 631 27.81 -3.41 52.30
CA PHE A 631 26.97 -4.42 51.68
C PHE A 631 25.50 -4.00 51.83
N ASN A 632 24.84 -3.67 50.72
CA ASN A 632 23.46 -3.19 50.71
C ASN A 632 22.46 -4.36 50.88
N TRP A 633 22.33 -4.84 52.12
CA TRP A 633 21.49 -5.96 52.53
C TRP A 633 20.33 -5.55 53.45
N ALA A 634 19.16 -6.15 53.24
CA ALA A 634 17.99 -5.98 54.10
C ALA A 634 18.09 -6.91 55.32
N LYS A 635 18.38 -6.36 56.50
CA LYS A 635 18.45 -7.11 57.77
C LYS A 635 17.05 -7.62 58.17
N LEU A 636 16.93 -8.90 58.53
CA LEU A 636 15.73 -9.40 59.22
C LEU A 636 15.63 -8.76 60.61
N SER A 637 14.39 -8.52 61.06
CA SER A 637 14.11 -8.15 62.45
C SER A 637 14.20 -9.38 63.34
N GLU A 638 14.73 -9.22 64.56
CA GLU A 638 14.95 -10.31 65.52
C GLU A 638 13.67 -11.14 65.77
N ASN A 639 12.53 -10.46 65.89
CA ASN A 639 11.18 -11.03 66.02
C ASN A 639 10.71 -11.88 64.80
N LYS A 640 11.55 -12.07 63.78
CA LYS A 640 11.29 -12.87 62.58
C LYS A 640 12.38 -13.92 62.28
N LEU A 641 13.37 -14.11 63.17
CA LEU A 641 14.40 -15.15 62.97
C LEU A 641 13.93 -16.55 63.39
N GLU A 642 13.03 -16.66 64.36
CA GLU A 642 12.56 -17.96 64.86
C GLU A 642 11.85 -18.78 63.77
N GLY A 643 12.19 -20.06 63.66
CA GLY A 643 11.70 -20.94 62.58
C GLY A 643 12.30 -20.67 61.19
N THR A 644 13.31 -19.80 61.06
CA THR A 644 14.03 -19.55 59.81
C THR A 644 15.43 -20.16 59.81
N VAL A 645 16.01 -20.38 58.61
CA VAL A 645 17.39 -20.87 58.43
C VAL A 645 18.44 -20.08 59.22
N TRP A 646 18.18 -18.79 59.49
CA TRP A 646 19.08 -17.92 60.25
C TRP A 646 19.23 -18.31 61.72
N ALA A 647 18.31 -19.11 62.28
CA ALA A 647 18.41 -19.65 63.64
C ALA A 647 19.46 -20.78 63.77
N GLU A 648 19.83 -21.44 62.66
CA GLU A 648 20.81 -22.54 62.63
C GLU A 648 22.22 -22.07 62.21
N MET A 649 22.34 -20.81 61.77
CA MET A 649 23.57 -20.22 61.26
C MET A 649 24.34 -19.47 62.35
N ASP A 650 25.67 -19.61 62.35
CA ASP A 650 26.56 -18.83 63.21
C ASP A 650 27.75 -18.31 62.41
N ASP A 651 27.81 -16.99 62.30
CA ASP A 651 28.83 -16.17 61.67
C ASP A 651 30.18 -16.22 62.41
N SER A 652 30.18 -16.51 63.72
CA SER A 652 31.39 -16.62 64.55
C SER A 652 32.33 -17.75 64.11
N ARG A 653 31.81 -18.77 63.40
CA ARG A 653 32.60 -19.82 62.74
C ARG A 653 33.31 -19.31 61.50
N VAL A 654 32.69 -18.41 60.73
CA VAL A 654 33.19 -17.94 59.43
C VAL A 654 34.32 -16.92 59.60
N PHE A 655 34.20 -16.01 60.58
CA PHE A 655 35.26 -15.03 60.91
C PHE A 655 36.60 -15.64 61.35
N LYS A 656 36.65 -16.95 61.66
CA LYS A 656 37.89 -17.69 61.99
C LYS A 656 38.58 -18.32 60.78
N ILE A 657 37.95 -18.29 59.61
CA ILE A 657 38.41 -18.95 58.38
C ILE A 657 38.76 -17.91 57.31
N LEU A 658 38.07 -16.77 57.28
CA LEU A 658 38.33 -15.69 56.35
C LEU A 658 39.60 -14.90 56.70
N ASP A 659 40.42 -14.57 55.70
CA ASP A 659 41.44 -13.53 55.84
C ASP A 659 40.77 -12.14 55.85
N LEU A 660 40.54 -11.62 57.05
CA LEU A 660 39.96 -10.29 57.25
C LEU A 660 40.89 -9.18 56.72
N THR A 661 42.19 -9.42 56.62
CA THR A 661 43.19 -8.45 56.12
C THR A 661 43.11 -8.31 54.60
N ASP A 662 42.86 -9.41 53.88
CA ASP A 662 42.62 -9.37 52.44
C ASP A 662 41.26 -8.74 52.10
N ILE A 663 40.22 -9.06 52.88
CA ILE A 663 38.90 -8.41 52.77
C ILE A 663 39.01 -6.90 53.03
N GLU A 664 39.74 -6.46 54.07
CA GLU A 664 39.96 -5.03 54.35
C GLU A 664 40.66 -4.31 53.18
N LYS A 665 41.68 -4.94 52.57
CA LYS A 665 42.40 -4.36 51.43
C LYS A 665 41.55 -4.31 50.16
N THR A 666 40.82 -5.38 49.87
CA THR A 666 40.05 -5.56 48.63
C THR A 666 38.79 -4.71 48.62
N PHE A 667 38.13 -4.54 49.76
CA PHE A 667 36.86 -3.79 49.89
C PHE A 667 37.00 -2.47 50.66
N SER A 668 38.21 -1.93 50.80
CA SER A 668 38.49 -0.59 51.34
C SER A 668 37.56 0.49 50.75
N ALA A 669 36.90 1.27 51.62
CA ALA A 669 36.09 2.42 51.22
C ALA A 669 36.96 3.53 50.61
N TYR A 670 38.22 3.64 51.04
CA TYR A 670 39.21 4.52 50.44
C TYR A 670 39.72 3.93 49.13
N GLN A 671 39.44 4.59 48.01
CA GLN A 671 39.84 4.17 46.66
C GLN A 671 40.76 5.20 45.99
N ARG A 672 41.32 4.83 44.82
CA ARG A 672 41.93 5.82 43.93
C ARG A 672 40.81 6.61 43.27
N GLN A 673 41.00 7.93 43.19
CA GLN A 673 40.09 8.91 42.60
C GLN A 673 39.52 8.43 41.25
N GLN A 674 38.19 8.36 41.13
CA GLN A 674 37.53 7.87 39.91
C GLN A 674 37.22 9.01 38.92
N ASP A 675 38.22 9.40 38.13
CA ASP A 675 38.10 10.41 37.07
C ASP A 675 37.34 9.87 35.84
N PHE A 676 36.07 9.50 36.03
CA PHE A 676 35.11 9.37 34.95
C PHE A 676 34.76 10.75 34.36
N PHE A 677 34.65 10.82 33.02
CA PHE A 677 34.36 12.00 32.18
C PHE A 677 35.54 12.79 31.55
N MET A 678 36.62 12.11 31.13
CA MET A 678 37.48 12.62 30.03
C MET A 678 37.75 11.57 28.94
N VAL A 679 36.75 11.31 28.09
CA VAL A 679 36.92 10.56 26.83
C VAL A 679 36.15 11.24 25.70
N ASN A 680 36.81 12.19 25.01
CA ASN A 680 36.75 12.41 23.56
C ASN A 680 37.61 13.62 23.15
N ASN A 681 38.41 13.48 22.10
CA ASN A 681 39.25 14.50 21.43
C ASN A 681 40.25 15.24 22.36
N SER A 682 41.57 15.06 22.22
CA SER A 682 42.30 15.35 20.97
C SER A 682 43.65 14.59 20.84
N LYS A 683 44.62 15.13 20.10
CA LYS A 683 45.73 14.38 19.47
C LYS A 683 46.97 14.18 20.37
N GLN A 684 47.88 13.31 19.89
CA GLN A 684 49.34 13.23 20.11
C GLN A 684 49.98 14.46 20.82
N LYS A 685 50.97 14.31 21.71
CA LYS A 685 52.28 13.66 21.47
C LYS A 685 53.09 13.43 22.78
N GLU A 686 54.10 12.55 22.71
CA GLU A 686 55.37 12.51 23.50
C GLU A 686 55.42 12.73 25.04
N ALA A 687 55.66 11.61 25.75
CA ALA A 687 56.82 11.28 26.62
C ALA A 687 57.50 12.28 27.61
N GLU A 688 57.82 11.69 28.78
CA GLU A 688 58.87 12.00 29.79
C GLU A 688 58.73 13.23 30.72
N ASP A 689 59.16 13.00 31.98
CA ASP A 689 59.16 13.84 33.20
C ASP A 689 57.86 14.60 33.57
N ASP A 690 57.49 14.74 34.84
CA ASP A 690 58.28 14.75 36.08
C ASP A 690 57.65 13.86 37.17
N ALA A 691 58.49 13.27 38.01
CA ALA A 691 58.13 12.29 39.03
C ALA A 691 58.47 12.74 40.45
N LEU A 692 57.79 13.77 40.99
CA LEU A 692 57.73 14.01 42.44
C LEU A 692 56.52 14.85 42.88
N SER A 693 56.10 14.66 44.14
CA SER A 693 55.19 15.53 44.90
C SER A 693 53.77 15.81 44.36
N SER A 694 52.93 14.78 44.31
CA SER A 694 51.56 14.95 44.85
C SER A 694 51.16 13.77 45.74
N LYS A 695 50.62 14.07 46.94
CA LYS A 695 50.00 13.06 47.80
C LYS A 695 48.66 12.68 47.15
N LYS A 696 48.65 11.60 46.37
CA LYS A 696 47.44 11.06 45.71
C LYS A 696 46.34 10.89 46.74
N VAL A 697 45.35 11.78 46.69
CA VAL A 697 44.24 11.82 47.65
C VAL A 697 43.38 10.58 47.43
N LYS A 698 43.09 9.86 48.51
CA LYS A 698 42.14 8.73 48.45
C LYS A 698 40.73 9.27 48.57
N GLU A 699 39.87 8.86 47.64
CA GLU A 699 38.45 9.18 47.63
C GLU A 699 37.70 8.15 48.49
N LEU A 700 36.84 8.60 49.39
CA LEU A 700 36.01 7.76 50.26
C LEU A 700 34.67 7.46 49.57
N SER A 701 34.40 6.19 49.28
CA SER A 701 33.12 5.73 48.74
C SER A 701 32.65 4.51 49.51
N VAL A 702 31.55 4.70 50.25
CA VAL A 702 30.96 3.72 51.19
C VAL A 702 29.63 3.18 50.65
N ILE A 703 28.87 4.00 49.92
CA ILE A 703 27.63 3.62 49.23
C ILE A 703 27.89 2.58 48.13
N ASP A 704 26.93 1.68 47.90
CA ASP A 704 27.08 0.62 46.88
C ASP A 704 27.26 1.19 45.47
N GLY A 705 28.07 0.50 44.65
CA GLY A 705 28.47 1.01 43.34
C GLY A 705 27.32 1.24 42.36
N ARG A 706 26.22 0.49 42.45
CA ARG A 706 25.05 0.63 41.56
C ARG A 706 24.24 1.86 41.92
N ARG A 707 24.00 2.07 43.22
CA ARG A 707 23.28 3.25 43.71
C ARG A 707 24.12 4.52 43.57
N ALA A 708 25.43 4.44 43.85
CA ALA A 708 26.36 5.54 43.59
C ALA A 708 26.41 5.93 42.11
N GLN A 709 26.46 4.95 41.19
CA GLN A 709 26.40 5.20 39.75
C GLN A 709 25.08 5.89 39.34
N ASN A 710 23.93 5.43 39.86
CA ASN A 710 22.64 6.05 39.60
C ASN A 710 22.56 7.50 40.11
N CYS A 711 23.05 7.78 41.32
CA CYS A 711 23.17 9.14 41.85
C CYS A 711 24.09 10.01 40.97
N ASN A 712 25.24 9.50 40.53
CA ASN A 712 26.13 10.22 39.63
C ASN A 712 25.48 10.51 38.26
N ILE A 713 24.65 9.60 37.73
CA ILE A 713 23.86 9.85 36.50
C ILE A 713 22.84 10.97 36.73
N LEU A 714 22.11 10.96 37.86
CA LEU A 714 21.19 12.06 38.23
C LEU A 714 21.94 13.40 38.30
N LEU A 715 23.01 13.47 39.10
CA LEU A 715 23.82 14.68 39.28
C LEU A 715 24.39 15.22 37.97
N SER A 716 24.83 14.35 37.05
CA SER A 716 25.36 14.75 35.73
C SER A 716 24.32 15.42 34.81
N ARG A 717 23.04 15.13 35.02
CA ARG A 717 21.92 15.74 34.28
C ARG A 717 21.44 17.02 34.97
N LEU A 718 21.32 16.95 36.29
CA LEU A 718 20.76 17.99 37.16
C LEU A 718 21.71 19.20 37.29
N LYS A 719 23.02 18.99 37.26
CA LYS A 719 24.10 20.01 37.13
C LYS A 719 24.21 21.10 38.20
N LEU A 720 23.31 21.15 39.19
CA LEU A 720 23.43 21.99 40.38
C LEU A 720 24.46 21.41 41.37
N SER A 721 25.06 22.27 42.17
CA SER A 721 25.79 21.88 43.38
C SER A 721 24.84 21.47 44.52
N ASN A 722 25.37 20.81 45.56
CA ASN A 722 24.59 20.41 46.73
C ASN A 722 23.97 21.62 47.45
N GLU A 723 24.64 22.78 47.50
CA GLU A 723 24.11 24.01 48.11
C GLU A 723 23.08 24.73 47.22
N GLU A 724 23.09 24.50 45.90
CA GLU A 724 22.01 24.95 45.01
C GLU A 724 20.77 24.07 45.16
N MET A 725 20.92 22.74 45.14
CA MET A 725 19.81 21.82 45.41
C MET A 725 19.17 22.06 46.79
N LYS A 726 19.99 22.29 47.82
CA LYS A 726 19.57 22.58 49.20
C LYS A 726 18.82 23.91 49.29
N ARG A 727 19.32 24.97 48.64
CA ARG A 727 18.60 26.25 48.53
C ARG A 727 17.28 26.10 47.79
N ALA A 728 17.25 25.45 46.62
CA ALA A 728 16.03 25.24 45.83
C ALA A 728 14.94 24.48 46.63
N ILE A 729 15.31 23.45 47.39
CA ILE A 729 14.34 22.70 48.22
C ILE A 729 13.84 23.53 49.42
N LEU A 730 14.67 24.39 50.01
CA LEU A 730 14.27 25.29 51.10
C LEU A 730 13.43 26.49 50.60
N THR A 731 13.68 27.00 49.40
CA THR A 731 12.92 28.12 48.80
C THR A 731 11.64 27.67 48.08
N MET A 732 11.35 26.36 48.02
CA MET A 732 10.27 25.76 47.21
C MET A 732 10.40 26.05 45.69
N ASP A 733 11.65 26.05 45.25
CA ASP A 733 12.16 26.19 43.88
C ASP A 733 11.79 27.52 43.21
N GLU A 734 12.10 28.61 43.91
CA GLU A 734 11.84 30.00 43.49
C GLU A 734 12.58 30.44 42.22
N GLN A 735 13.66 29.75 41.84
CA GLN A 735 14.42 30.01 40.60
C GLN A 735 14.06 29.05 39.45
N GLU A 736 13.17 28.09 39.69
CA GLU A 736 12.81 26.99 38.79
C GLU A 736 13.97 26.03 38.40
N ASP A 737 15.03 25.97 39.23
CA ASP A 737 16.21 25.12 39.07
C ASP A 737 15.89 23.61 39.07
N LEU A 738 14.72 23.19 39.58
CA LEU A 738 14.31 21.78 39.67
C LEU A 738 13.12 21.43 38.75
N PRO A 739 13.39 20.92 37.53
CA PRO A 739 12.39 20.36 36.63
C PRO A 739 11.57 19.20 37.22
N LYS A 740 10.34 19.02 36.72
CA LYS A 740 9.37 18.00 37.18
C LYS A 740 9.91 16.57 37.11
N ASP A 741 10.67 16.25 36.06
CA ASP A 741 11.27 14.93 35.82
C ASP A 741 12.54 14.70 36.65
N MET A 742 13.31 15.76 36.93
CA MET A 742 14.45 15.73 37.86
C MET A 742 13.96 15.51 39.29
N LEU A 743 12.93 16.23 39.75
CA LEU A 743 12.26 15.98 41.03
C LEU A 743 11.77 14.51 41.13
N GLU A 744 11.20 13.97 40.05
CA GLU A 744 10.76 12.57 39.99
C GLU A 744 11.93 11.57 40.05
N GLN A 745 13.13 11.91 39.57
CA GLN A 745 14.32 11.08 39.77
C GLN A 745 14.90 11.24 41.19
N MET A 746 14.97 12.46 41.74
CA MET A 746 15.44 12.71 43.11
C MET A 746 14.62 11.92 44.13
N LEU A 747 13.30 11.81 43.92
CA LEU A 747 12.39 11.01 44.74
C LEU A 747 12.69 9.49 44.75
N LYS A 748 13.53 9.00 43.82
CA LYS A 748 14.00 7.60 43.77
C LYS A 748 15.36 7.39 44.44
N PHE A 749 16.08 8.48 44.75
CA PHE A 749 17.43 8.47 45.31
C PHE A 749 17.52 9.30 46.61
N ILE A 750 16.48 9.17 47.43
CA ILE A 750 16.40 9.71 48.79
C ILE A 750 17.42 8.98 49.68
N PRO A 751 18.09 9.66 50.64
CA PRO A 751 18.87 9.01 51.69
C PRO A 751 17.96 8.17 52.60
N GLU A 752 18.18 6.86 52.63
CA GLU A 752 17.52 5.93 53.55
C GLU A 752 18.24 5.96 54.90
N LYS A 753 17.57 5.54 55.97
CA LYS A 753 18.15 5.59 57.31
C LYS A 753 19.49 4.86 57.42
N SER A 754 19.64 3.71 56.74
CA SER A 754 20.91 2.97 56.66
C SER A 754 22.06 3.79 56.08
N ASP A 755 21.79 4.69 55.14
CA ASP A 755 22.81 5.53 54.51
C ASP A 755 23.17 6.71 55.42
N VAL A 756 22.18 7.26 56.11
CA VAL A 756 22.40 8.36 57.06
C VAL A 756 23.22 7.86 58.25
N ASP A 757 22.85 6.72 58.84
CA ASP A 757 23.58 6.10 59.95
C ASP A 757 25.04 5.77 59.52
N LEU A 758 25.25 5.29 58.28
CA LEU A 758 26.55 4.94 57.70
C LEU A 758 27.43 6.16 57.35
N LEU A 759 26.86 7.21 56.76
CA LEU A 759 27.60 8.42 56.35
C LEU A 759 27.92 9.34 57.55
N GLU A 760 27.19 9.24 58.66
CA GLU A 760 27.47 9.92 59.93
C GLU A 760 28.81 9.54 60.56
N GLU A 761 29.28 8.30 60.35
CA GLU A 761 30.59 7.83 60.83
C GLU A 761 31.73 8.62 60.16
N HIS A 762 31.49 9.10 58.93
CA HIS A 762 32.47 9.80 58.07
C HIS A 762 32.33 11.32 58.05
N LYS A 763 31.48 11.92 58.89
CA LYS A 763 31.20 13.37 58.90
C LYS A 763 32.40 14.31 59.14
N HIS A 764 33.57 13.75 59.47
CA HIS A 764 34.80 14.48 59.75
C HIS A 764 35.76 14.53 58.55
N GLU A 765 35.46 13.84 57.44
CA GLU A 765 36.28 13.79 56.22
C GLU A 765 35.48 14.09 54.95
N LEU A 766 34.46 14.96 55.06
CA LEU A 766 33.51 15.32 53.99
C LEU A 766 34.19 15.70 52.66
N ASP A 767 35.32 16.42 52.70
CA ASP A 767 36.05 16.87 51.51
C ASP A 767 36.70 15.72 50.70
N ARG A 768 36.66 14.49 51.22
CA ARG A 768 37.14 13.28 50.54
C ARG A 768 36.02 12.35 50.09
N MET A 769 34.76 12.63 50.43
CA MET A 769 33.63 11.81 50.00
C MET A 769 33.43 11.85 48.49
N ALA A 770 33.18 10.70 47.89
CA ALA A 770 32.76 10.59 46.50
C ALA A 770 31.44 11.35 46.26
N LYS A 771 31.22 11.80 45.02
CA LYS A 771 30.12 12.73 44.67
C LYS A 771 28.72 12.24 45.09
N ALA A 772 28.44 10.95 44.93
CA ALA A 772 27.17 10.34 45.33
C ALA A 772 26.99 10.28 46.86
N ASP A 773 28.01 9.84 47.59
CA ASP A 773 28.07 9.78 49.05
C ASP A 773 27.91 11.19 49.66
N ARG A 774 28.63 12.19 49.12
CA ARG A 774 28.55 13.60 49.51
C ARG A 774 27.16 14.19 49.27
N PHE A 775 26.52 13.85 48.14
CA PHE A 775 25.14 14.25 47.84
C PHE A 775 24.14 13.66 48.84
N LEU A 776 24.16 12.34 49.07
CA LEU A 776 23.24 11.70 50.00
C LEU A 776 23.44 12.22 51.44
N TYR A 777 24.68 12.49 51.85
CA TYR A 777 24.97 13.13 53.13
C TYR A 777 24.35 14.54 53.22
N GLU A 778 24.62 15.46 52.27
CA GLU A 778 24.04 16.82 52.32
C GLU A 778 22.51 16.82 52.26
N MET A 779 21.90 15.98 51.41
CA MET A 779 20.45 15.87 51.35
C MET A 779 19.87 15.35 52.68
N SER A 780 20.57 14.46 53.40
CA SER A 780 20.15 14.00 54.74
C SER A 780 20.16 15.10 55.81
N ARG A 781 20.89 16.20 55.60
CA ARG A 781 20.93 17.34 56.53
C ARG A 781 19.66 18.21 56.43
N ILE A 782 18.89 18.07 55.36
CA ILE A 782 17.67 18.87 55.14
C ILE A 782 16.53 18.24 55.95
N ASN A 783 16.05 18.96 56.96
CA ASN A 783 14.94 18.54 57.82
C ASN A 783 13.70 18.16 56.99
N HIS A 784 13.27 16.89 57.06
CA HIS A 784 12.18 16.32 56.27
C HIS A 784 12.39 16.43 54.73
N TYR A 785 13.64 16.21 54.27
CA TYR A 785 14.02 16.18 52.85
C TYR A 785 12.99 15.49 51.94
N GLN A 786 12.61 14.25 52.27
CA GLN A 786 11.65 13.46 51.50
C GLN A 786 10.29 14.15 51.37
N GLN A 787 9.74 14.65 52.47
CA GLN A 787 8.41 15.24 52.54
C GLN A 787 8.39 16.62 51.85
N ARG A 788 9.47 17.41 51.99
CA ARG A 788 9.67 18.66 51.26
C ARG A 788 9.75 18.44 49.75
N LEU A 789 10.57 17.48 49.32
CA LEU A 789 10.73 17.10 47.92
C LEU A 789 9.42 16.56 47.31
N GLN A 790 8.69 15.71 48.04
CA GLN A 790 7.35 15.24 47.67
C GLN A 790 6.35 16.40 47.53
N SER A 791 6.38 17.36 48.45
CA SER A 791 5.49 18.53 48.43
C SER A 791 5.79 19.47 47.27
N LEU A 792 7.06 19.70 46.95
CA LEU A 792 7.50 20.47 45.79
C LEU A 792 7.09 19.79 44.47
N TYR A 793 7.32 18.49 44.35
CA TYR A 793 6.89 17.70 43.19
C TYR A 793 5.36 17.70 43.02
N PHE A 794 4.61 17.53 44.11
CA PHE A 794 3.14 17.62 44.08
C PHE A 794 2.67 19.01 43.66
N LYS A 795 3.24 20.09 44.23
CA LYS A 795 2.97 21.48 43.81
C LYS A 795 3.20 21.69 42.31
N LYS A 796 4.32 21.21 41.75
CA LYS A 796 4.61 21.36 40.31
C LYS A 796 3.70 20.52 39.40
N LYS A 797 3.22 19.34 39.84
CA LYS A 797 2.32 18.48 39.04
C LYS A 797 0.81 18.65 39.31
N PHE A 798 0.41 19.47 40.28
CA PHE A 798 -1.01 19.62 40.67
C PHE A 798 -1.89 20.17 39.54
N ALA A 799 -1.48 21.28 38.91
CA ALA A 799 -2.27 21.93 37.86
C ALA A 799 -2.45 21.05 36.62
N GLU A 800 -1.44 20.23 36.28
CA GLU A 800 -1.48 19.28 35.16
C GLU A 800 -2.59 18.25 35.39
N ARG A 801 -2.58 17.60 36.55
CA ARG A 801 -3.56 16.57 36.93
C ARG A 801 -4.98 17.11 37.01
N ILE A 802 -5.17 18.33 37.52
CA ILE A 802 -6.50 18.98 37.53
C ILE A 802 -6.99 19.23 36.10
N ALA A 803 -6.11 19.67 35.18
CA ALA A 803 -6.45 19.88 33.77
C ALA A 803 -6.69 18.57 33.00
N GLU A 804 -6.06 17.45 33.39
CA GLU A 804 -6.32 16.11 32.85
C GLU A 804 -7.66 15.54 33.34
N ILE A 805 -8.04 15.82 34.60
CA ILE A 805 -9.24 15.28 35.26
C ILE A 805 -10.51 16.05 34.88
N LYS A 806 -10.49 17.39 34.87
CA LYS A 806 -11.69 18.21 34.68
C LYS A 806 -12.47 17.87 33.39
N PRO A 807 -11.85 17.74 32.20
CA PRO A 807 -12.56 17.37 30.98
C PRO A 807 -13.24 16.00 31.07
N LYS A 808 -12.63 15.02 31.75
CA LYS A 808 -13.22 13.68 31.97
C LYS A 808 -14.50 13.77 32.79
N VAL A 809 -14.44 14.51 33.90
CA VAL A 809 -15.60 14.75 34.80
C VAL A 809 -16.71 15.51 34.05
N GLU A 810 -16.35 16.58 33.34
CA GLU A 810 -17.32 17.37 32.57
C GLU A 810 -18.01 16.58 31.46
N ALA A 811 -17.27 15.72 30.73
CA ALA A 811 -17.83 14.88 29.67
C ALA A 811 -18.90 13.92 30.23
N LEU A 812 -18.61 13.24 31.34
CA LEU A 812 -19.58 12.40 32.06
C LEU A 812 -20.83 13.19 32.48
N THR A 813 -20.66 14.37 33.07
CA THR A 813 -21.76 15.25 33.50
C THR A 813 -22.61 15.72 32.32
N ARG A 814 -21.99 16.14 31.20
CA ARG A 814 -22.70 16.59 30.00
C ARG A 814 -23.44 15.44 29.31
N ALA A 815 -22.76 14.34 29.00
CA ALA A 815 -23.38 13.18 28.33
C ALA A 815 -24.54 12.56 29.16
N SER A 816 -24.41 12.52 30.49
CA SER A 816 -25.49 12.07 31.37
C SER A 816 -26.71 13.00 31.33
N LYS A 817 -26.48 14.33 31.36
CA LYS A 817 -27.55 15.35 31.23
C LYS A 817 -28.22 15.29 29.85
N GLU A 818 -27.44 15.19 28.78
CA GLU A 818 -27.87 15.02 27.40
C GLU A 818 -28.80 13.81 27.22
N MET A 819 -28.36 12.61 27.62
CA MET A 819 -29.14 11.38 27.49
C MET A 819 -30.42 11.38 28.34
N LEU A 820 -30.38 11.98 29.54
CA LEU A 820 -31.56 12.13 30.38
C LEU A 820 -32.59 13.13 29.81
N GLN A 821 -32.15 14.14 29.07
CA GLN A 821 -33.01 15.24 28.59
C GLN A 821 -33.46 15.11 27.14
N SER A 822 -32.69 14.43 26.26
CA SER A 822 -33.02 14.28 24.85
C SER A 822 -34.41 13.71 24.64
N ARG A 823 -35.26 14.47 23.95
CA ARG A 823 -36.60 14.04 23.52
C ARG A 823 -36.52 13.27 22.21
N ASN A 824 -35.54 13.60 21.36
CA ASN A 824 -35.35 12.95 20.07
C ASN A 824 -34.87 11.49 20.25
N LEU A 825 -33.95 11.23 21.19
CA LEU A 825 -33.53 9.86 21.55
C LEU A 825 -34.70 9.01 22.08
N LYS A 826 -35.58 9.60 22.89
CA LYS A 826 -36.75 8.89 23.43
C LYS A 826 -37.77 8.55 22.35
N GLN A 827 -38.03 9.49 21.44
CA GLN A 827 -38.90 9.25 20.28
C GLN A 827 -38.29 8.23 19.30
N LEU A 828 -36.96 8.21 19.13
CA LEU A 828 -36.25 7.20 18.35
C LEU A 828 -36.46 5.79 18.94
N LEU A 829 -36.25 5.64 20.25
CA LEU A 829 -36.44 4.36 20.96
C LEU A 829 -37.89 3.86 20.87
N GLU A 830 -38.87 4.76 20.90
CA GLU A 830 -40.29 4.43 20.68
C GLU A 830 -40.55 3.86 19.26
N VAL A 831 -39.97 4.46 18.22
CA VAL A 831 -40.08 3.94 16.83
C VAL A 831 -39.37 2.58 16.69
N VAL A 832 -38.21 2.41 17.31
CA VAL A 832 -37.49 1.11 17.36
C VAL A 832 -38.32 0.05 18.10
N LEU A 833 -38.97 0.41 19.21
CA LEU A 833 -39.84 -0.50 19.97
C LEU A 833 -41.05 -0.93 19.13
N ALA A 834 -41.67 0.00 18.39
CA ALA A 834 -42.77 -0.29 17.48
C ALA A 834 -42.34 -1.25 16.35
N PHE A 835 -41.17 -1.03 15.74
CA PHE A 835 -40.61 -1.93 14.73
C PHE A 835 -40.32 -3.32 15.32
N GLY A 836 -39.66 -3.38 16.48
CA GLY A 836 -39.34 -4.63 17.18
C GLY A 836 -40.57 -5.46 17.51
N ASN A 837 -41.63 -4.82 18.03
CA ASN A 837 -42.90 -5.48 18.35
C ASN A 837 -43.68 -5.94 17.11
N TYR A 838 -43.69 -5.15 16.03
CA TYR A 838 -44.36 -5.53 14.80
C TYR A 838 -43.68 -6.70 14.08
N MET A 839 -42.34 -6.70 14.04
CA MET A 839 -41.55 -7.72 13.35
C MET A 839 -41.47 -9.04 14.14
N ASN A 840 -41.29 -8.99 15.46
CA ASN A 840 -41.13 -10.19 16.29
C ASN A 840 -42.47 -10.75 16.81
N LYS A 841 -43.48 -10.87 15.92
CA LYS A 841 -44.86 -11.26 16.29
C LYS A 841 -44.91 -12.55 17.15
N GLY A 842 -45.69 -12.49 18.23
CA GLY A 842 -45.87 -13.60 19.18
C GLY A 842 -45.08 -13.37 20.48
N GLN A 843 -44.64 -14.44 21.14
CA GLN A 843 -43.93 -14.39 22.43
C GLN A 843 -42.54 -13.70 22.38
N ARG A 844 -42.07 -13.29 21.20
CA ARG A 844 -40.81 -12.52 21.02
C ARG A 844 -41.06 -11.02 20.82
N GLY A 845 -42.32 -10.59 20.83
CA GLY A 845 -42.77 -9.20 20.79
C GLY A 845 -43.53 -8.86 22.07
N ASN A 846 -44.48 -7.93 21.99
CA ASN A 846 -45.19 -7.37 23.15
C ASN A 846 -44.26 -6.82 24.24
N ALA A 847 -43.06 -6.40 23.86
CA ALA A 847 -42.10 -5.77 24.75
C ALA A 847 -42.51 -4.34 25.09
N TYR A 848 -42.30 -3.94 26.35
CA TYR A 848 -42.51 -2.56 26.83
C TYR A 848 -41.21 -1.71 26.80
N GLY A 849 -40.08 -2.34 26.44
CA GLY A 849 -38.76 -1.74 26.35
C GLY A 849 -37.71 -2.80 25.95
N PHE A 850 -36.48 -2.38 25.69
CA PHE A 850 -35.36 -3.26 25.32
C PHE A 850 -34.04 -2.73 25.89
N LYS A 851 -33.07 -3.64 26.14
CA LYS A 851 -31.69 -3.26 26.54
C LYS A 851 -31.03 -2.42 25.45
N VAL A 852 -30.37 -1.33 25.83
CA VAL A 852 -29.85 -0.33 24.87
C VAL A 852 -28.79 -0.88 23.91
N SER A 853 -28.04 -1.91 24.31
CA SER A 853 -27.14 -2.67 23.44
C SER A 853 -27.83 -3.35 22.23
N SER A 854 -29.17 -3.37 22.18
CA SER A 854 -29.96 -3.81 21.02
C SER A 854 -29.94 -2.79 19.87
N LEU A 855 -29.63 -1.51 20.13
CA LEU A 855 -29.52 -0.46 19.11
C LEU A 855 -28.52 -0.85 18.01
N ASN A 856 -27.35 -1.34 18.41
CA ASN A 856 -26.29 -1.75 17.48
C ASN A 856 -26.66 -3.00 16.65
N LYS A 857 -27.69 -3.75 17.05
CA LYS A 857 -28.20 -4.95 16.35
C LYS A 857 -29.30 -4.64 15.34
N ILE A 858 -29.76 -3.39 15.25
CA ILE A 858 -30.71 -2.96 14.21
C ILE A 858 -30.08 -3.09 12.82
N ALA A 859 -28.76 -2.91 12.69
CA ALA A 859 -28.04 -3.08 11.43
C ALA A 859 -27.93 -4.55 10.96
N ASP A 860 -28.04 -5.53 11.86
CA ASP A 860 -27.94 -6.96 11.53
C ASP A 860 -29.10 -7.44 10.66
N THR A 861 -30.30 -6.90 10.91
CA THR A 861 -31.51 -7.27 10.18
C THR A 861 -31.48 -6.68 8.77
N LYS A 862 -31.30 -7.54 7.75
CA LYS A 862 -31.25 -7.15 6.33
C LYS A 862 -32.62 -7.22 5.66
N SER A 863 -32.84 -6.39 4.65
CA SER A 863 -34.05 -6.41 3.82
C SER A 863 -34.07 -7.64 2.90
N SER A 864 -35.26 -8.16 2.65
CA SER A 864 -35.53 -9.25 1.70
C SER A 864 -35.55 -8.80 0.23
N ILE A 865 -35.59 -7.48 -0.01
CA ILE A 865 -35.63 -6.87 -1.36
C ILE A 865 -34.22 -6.55 -1.85
N ASP A 866 -33.36 -6.05 -0.95
CA ASP A 866 -31.94 -5.77 -1.21
C ASP A 866 -31.15 -6.06 0.08
N LYS A 867 -30.19 -6.99 0.01
CA LYS A 867 -29.40 -7.43 1.17
C LYS A 867 -28.50 -6.33 1.73
N ASN A 868 -28.20 -5.30 0.95
CA ASN A 868 -27.41 -4.14 1.39
C ASN A 868 -28.23 -3.22 2.29
N ILE A 869 -29.55 -3.13 2.09
CA ILE A 869 -30.44 -2.29 2.90
C ILE A 869 -30.72 -2.99 4.23
N THR A 870 -30.36 -2.35 5.34
CA THR A 870 -30.62 -2.85 6.70
C THR A 870 -31.91 -2.26 7.30
N LEU A 871 -32.38 -2.80 8.42
CA LEU A 871 -33.48 -2.20 9.18
C LEU A 871 -33.10 -0.80 9.70
N LEU A 872 -31.81 -0.52 9.93
CA LEU A 872 -31.32 0.81 10.30
C LEU A 872 -31.46 1.81 9.13
N HIS A 873 -31.11 1.39 7.90
CA HIS A 873 -31.37 2.18 6.70
C HIS A 873 -32.86 2.48 6.50
N TYR A 874 -33.72 1.48 6.72
CA TYR A 874 -35.17 1.65 6.63
C TYR A 874 -35.72 2.58 7.73
N LEU A 875 -35.24 2.42 8.97
CA LEU A 875 -35.58 3.28 10.11
C LEU A 875 -35.24 4.75 9.80
N ILE A 876 -34.01 5.03 9.36
CA ILE A 876 -33.58 6.38 8.94
C ILE A 876 -34.52 6.95 7.86
N THR A 877 -34.84 6.16 6.83
CA THR A 877 -35.75 6.56 5.76
C THR A 877 -37.17 6.90 6.26
N ILE A 878 -37.64 6.26 7.33
CA ILE A 878 -38.93 6.54 7.96
C ILE A 878 -38.85 7.75 8.89
N LEU A 879 -37.76 7.91 9.65
CA LEU A 879 -37.52 9.07 10.52
C LEU A 879 -37.47 10.37 9.69
N GLU A 880 -36.72 10.41 8.60
CA GLU A 880 -36.67 11.56 7.68
C GLU A 880 -38.07 11.97 7.15
N LYS A 881 -38.96 10.99 6.92
CA LYS A 881 -40.27 11.20 6.29
C LYS A 881 -41.44 11.39 7.27
N LYS A 882 -41.28 11.01 8.54
CA LYS A 882 -42.37 11.00 9.54
C LYS A 882 -42.01 11.66 10.86
N TYR A 883 -40.73 11.66 11.22
CA TYR A 883 -40.22 12.20 12.48
C TYR A 883 -38.98 13.10 12.24
N PRO A 884 -39.04 14.12 11.34
CA PRO A 884 -37.84 14.82 10.86
C PRO A 884 -37.04 15.50 11.98
N LYS A 885 -37.67 15.90 13.10
CA LYS A 885 -36.96 16.41 14.30
C LYS A 885 -36.03 15.37 14.94
N VAL A 886 -36.40 14.09 14.88
CA VAL A 886 -35.60 12.99 15.45
C VAL A 886 -34.29 12.79 14.68
N MET A 887 -34.19 13.25 13.43
CA MET A 887 -32.92 13.23 12.67
C MET A 887 -31.82 14.09 13.30
N GLN A 888 -32.15 14.94 14.27
CA GLN A 888 -31.23 15.78 15.03
C GLN A 888 -30.85 15.15 16.40
N PHE A 889 -31.23 13.90 16.71
CA PHE A 889 -30.90 13.28 18.01
C PHE A 889 -29.39 13.18 18.26
N SER A 890 -28.55 13.18 17.23
CA SER A 890 -27.09 13.27 17.35
C SER A 890 -26.61 14.65 17.81
N GLU A 891 -27.36 15.71 17.53
CA GLU A 891 -27.11 17.07 18.01
C GLU A 891 -27.48 17.21 19.50
N ASP A 892 -28.39 16.37 20.02
CA ASP A 892 -28.71 16.28 21.45
C ASP A 892 -27.63 15.55 22.29
N LEU A 893 -26.68 14.83 21.65
CA LEU A 893 -25.80 13.83 22.29
C LEU A 893 -24.30 14.09 22.04
N GLN A 894 -23.91 15.35 21.90
CA GLN A 894 -22.58 15.75 21.44
C GLN A 894 -21.43 15.34 22.38
N ASN A 895 -21.67 15.15 23.67
CA ASN A 895 -20.64 14.77 24.64
C ASN A 895 -20.52 13.25 24.85
N VAL A 896 -21.45 12.45 24.30
CA VAL A 896 -21.44 10.98 24.42
C VAL A 896 -20.15 10.34 23.91
N PRO A 897 -19.58 10.71 22.73
CA PRO A 897 -18.33 10.10 22.24
C PRO A 897 -17.10 10.39 23.12
N GLU A 898 -17.07 11.52 23.83
CA GLU A 898 -15.98 11.80 24.78
C GLU A 898 -16.20 11.08 26.12
N ALA A 899 -17.45 11.01 26.60
CA ALA A 899 -17.80 10.25 27.80
C ALA A 899 -17.55 8.73 27.64
N ALA A 900 -17.70 8.19 26.41
CA ALA A 900 -17.37 6.81 26.06
C ALA A 900 -15.88 6.46 26.18
N LYS A 901 -14.99 7.46 26.33
CA LYS A 901 -13.54 7.27 26.55
C LYS A 901 -13.15 7.34 28.04
N VAL A 902 -14.08 7.68 28.94
CA VAL A 902 -13.77 7.95 30.35
C VAL A 902 -13.89 6.69 31.20
N ASN A 903 -12.74 6.08 31.49
CA ASN A 903 -12.69 4.97 32.45
C ASN A 903 -12.83 5.50 33.90
N MET A 904 -13.91 5.13 34.58
CA MET A 904 -14.19 5.59 35.94
C MET A 904 -13.16 5.10 36.97
N THR A 905 -12.64 3.87 36.83
CA THR A 905 -11.67 3.31 37.78
C THR A 905 -10.33 4.04 37.72
N GLU A 906 -9.89 4.46 36.54
CA GLU A 906 -8.71 5.32 36.39
C GLU A 906 -8.95 6.73 36.94
N LEU A 907 -10.10 7.34 36.61
CA LEU A 907 -10.49 8.67 37.11
C LEU A 907 -10.54 8.72 38.65
N GLU A 908 -11.14 7.71 39.29
CA GLU A 908 -11.14 7.58 40.76
C GLU A 908 -9.73 7.43 41.34
N LYS A 909 -8.84 6.71 40.65
CA LYS A 909 -7.45 6.53 41.07
C LYS A 909 -6.65 7.83 40.96
N GLU A 910 -6.84 8.61 39.90
CA GLU A 910 -6.27 9.95 39.73
C GLU A 910 -6.73 10.91 40.85
N ILE A 911 -8.03 10.93 41.14
CA ILE A 911 -8.65 11.71 42.21
C ILE A 911 -8.09 11.29 43.59
N ASN A 912 -8.02 9.99 43.89
CA ASN A 912 -7.45 9.51 45.16
C ASN A 912 -5.94 9.81 45.28
N ASN A 913 -5.19 9.82 44.17
CA ASN A 913 -3.79 10.25 44.16
C ASN A 913 -3.63 11.74 44.45
N LEU A 914 -4.56 12.60 43.98
CA LEU A 914 -4.61 14.01 44.37
C LEU A 914 -4.99 14.18 45.83
N ARG A 915 -6.07 13.54 46.29
CA ARG A 915 -6.57 13.59 47.68
C ARG A 915 -5.49 13.16 48.68
N SER A 916 -4.79 12.05 48.40
CA SER A 916 -3.72 11.55 49.27
C SER A 916 -2.46 12.42 49.22
N GLY A 917 -2.06 12.91 48.05
CA GLY A 917 -0.92 13.81 47.90
C GLY A 917 -1.14 15.15 48.62
N LEU A 918 -2.29 15.79 48.41
CA LEU A 918 -2.66 17.04 49.08
C LEU A 918 -2.64 16.88 50.62
N LYS A 919 -3.24 15.79 51.12
CA LYS A 919 -3.24 15.46 52.55
C LYS A 919 -1.84 15.21 53.13
N SER A 920 -0.89 14.71 52.32
CA SER A 920 0.52 14.61 52.71
C SER A 920 1.19 15.98 52.78
N VAL A 921 0.89 16.89 51.86
CA VAL A 921 1.40 18.29 51.88
C VAL A 921 0.82 19.07 53.07
N GLU A 922 -0.47 18.90 53.39
CA GLU A 922 -1.10 19.46 54.59
C GLU A 922 -0.43 18.95 55.88
N SER A 923 -0.18 17.64 55.95
CA SER A 923 0.47 17.02 57.12
C SER A 923 1.90 17.53 57.34
N GLU A 924 2.66 17.77 56.25
CA GLU A 924 4.00 18.32 56.31
C GLU A 924 3.99 19.83 56.61
N LEU A 925 3.05 20.59 56.05
CA LEU A 925 2.84 22.00 56.38
C LEU A 925 2.55 22.17 57.89
N ASP A 926 1.69 21.34 58.47
CA ASP A 926 1.38 21.36 59.90
C ASP A 926 2.49 20.80 60.80
N PHE A 927 3.49 20.12 60.23
CA PHE A 927 4.73 19.79 60.93
C PHE A 927 5.70 20.98 60.92
N GLN A 928 5.96 21.58 59.75
CA GLN A 928 6.90 22.70 59.63
C GLN A 928 6.39 23.97 60.33
N LYS A 929 5.08 24.24 60.35
CA LYS A 929 4.44 25.32 61.16
C LYS A 929 4.76 25.24 62.67
N LYS A 930 5.12 24.07 63.19
CA LYS A 930 5.40 23.84 64.63
C LYS A 930 6.89 24.01 64.99
N ARG A 931 7.74 24.34 64.02
CA ARG A 931 9.17 24.59 64.21
C ARG A 931 9.48 26.09 64.22
N PRO A 932 10.58 26.53 64.86
CA PRO A 932 11.11 27.88 64.66
C PRO A 932 11.39 28.12 63.17
N GLN A 933 11.11 29.33 62.68
CA GLN A 933 11.33 29.66 61.27
C GLN A 933 12.82 29.93 61.01
N GLU A 934 13.45 29.09 60.18
CA GLU A 934 14.86 29.21 59.83
C GLU A 934 15.08 30.22 58.68
N VAL A 935 16.20 30.95 58.72
CA VAL A 935 16.51 31.99 57.73
C VAL A 935 16.81 31.35 56.37
N GLY A 936 15.92 31.57 55.40
CA GLY A 936 16.01 31.00 54.05
C GLY A 936 14.99 29.90 53.77
N ASP A 937 14.30 29.37 54.80
CA ASP A 937 13.20 28.43 54.61
C ASP A 937 11.90 29.17 54.25
N LYS A 938 11.44 28.98 53.00
CA LYS A 938 10.19 29.55 52.48
C LYS A 938 9.05 28.53 52.47
N PHE A 939 9.26 27.30 52.94
CA PHE A 939 8.30 26.19 52.84
C PHE A 939 6.92 26.57 53.37
N VAL A 940 6.81 27.01 54.62
CA VAL A 940 5.52 27.35 55.25
C VAL A 940 4.78 28.46 54.48
N SER A 941 5.52 29.46 53.98
CA SER A 941 4.94 30.57 53.20
C SER A 941 4.35 30.08 51.87
N VAL A 942 5.18 29.45 51.04
CA VAL A 942 4.79 29.00 49.68
C VAL A 942 3.76 27.87 49.75
N VAL A 943 3.92 26.93 50.69
CA VAL A 943 3.02 25.77 50.81
C VAL A 943 1.67 26.16 51.43
N SER A 944 1.60 27.11 52.37
CA SER A 944 0.30 27.56 52.89
C SER A 944 -0.52 28.29 51.81
N GLN A 945 0.11 29.07 50.94
CA GLN A 945 -0.57 29.66 49.77
C GLN A 945 -1.01 28.59 48.78
N PHE A 946 -0.13 27.63 48.46
CA PHE A 946 -0.45 26.51 47.55
C PHE A 946 -1.62 25.66 48.08
N VAL A 947 -1.58 25.21 49.33
CA VAL A 947 -2.65 24.39 49.95
C VAL A 947 -3.99 25.13 49.94
N THR A 948 -4.01 26.44 50.18
CA THR A 948 -5.25 27.25 50.14
C THR A 948 -5.91 27.19 48.75
N LEU A 949 -5.13 27.35 47.67
CA LEU A 949 -5.65 27.30 46.30
C LEU A 949 -5.92 25.86 45.83
N ALA A 950 -5.07 24.91 46.21
CA ALA A 950 -5.15 23.52 45.81
C ALA A 950 -6.36 22.82 46.45
N SER A 951 -6.64 23.06 47.74
CA SER A 951 -7.76 22.44 48.44
C SER A 951 -9.11 22.97 47.93
N PHE A 952 -9.20 24.27 47.60
CA PHE A 952 -10.36 24.84 46.93
C PHE A 952 -10.58 24.24 45.54
N SER A 953 -9.53 24.24 44.70
CA SER A 953 -9.59 23.68 43.34
C SER A 953 -9.82 22.16 43.32
N PHE A 954 -9.42 21.44 44.37
CA PHE A 954 -9.65 20.00 44.51
C PHE A 954 -11.08 19.69 44.99
N SER A 955 -11.65 20.47 45.92
CA SER A 955 -13.06 20.34 46.33
C SER A 955 -13.99 20.51 45.13
N ASP A 956 -13.81 21.59 44.36
CA ASP A 956 -14.57 21.86 43.13
C ASP A 956 -14.57 20.68 42.13
N VAL A 957 -13.44 19.98 41.98
CA VAL A 957 -13.31 18.78 41.16
C VAL A 957 -13.97 17.54 41.81
N GLU A 958 -13.84 17.38 43.12
CA GLU A 958 -14.40 16.25 43.86
C GLU A 958 -15.94 16.33 43.94
N ASP A 959 -16.48 17.52 44.19
CA ASP A 959 -17.91 17.83 44.15
C ASP A 959 -18.48 17.62 42.73
N SER A 960 -17.77 18.10 41.69
CA SER A 960 -18.14 17.87 40.28
C SER A 960 -18.14 16.38 39.91
N LEU A 961 -17.20 15.58 40.43
CA LEU A 961 -17.16 14.13 40.22
C LEU A 961 -18.34 13.43 40.89
N ASN A 962 -18.75 13.89 42.09
CA ASN A 962 -19.90 13.34 42.78
C ASN A 962 -21.20 13.65 42.01
N GLU A 963 -21.37 14.87 41.47
CA GLU A 963 -22.48 15.20 40.56
C GLU A 963 -22.46 14.30 39.31
N ALA A 964 -21.29 14.15 38.67
CA ALA A 964 -21.11 13.32 37.48
C ALA A 964 -21.54 11.87 37.71
N LYS A 965 -21.13 11.28 38.84
CA LYS A 965 -21.50 9.91 39.24
C LYS A 965 -22.98 9.76 39.51
N GLU A 966 -23.58 10.69 40.26
CA GLU A 966 -25.02 10.67 40.51
C GLU A 966 -25.83 10.76 39.21
N LEU A 967 -25.42 11.63 38.28
CA LEU A 967 -26.06 11.78 36.98
C LEU A 967 -25.88 10.55 36.09
N PHE A 968 -24.67 9.95 36.11
CA PHE A 968 -24.38 8.71 35.40
C PHE A 968 -25.25 7.55 35.93
N GLU A 969 -25.32 7.35 37.24
CA GLU A 969 -26.21 6.35 37.83
C GLU A 969 -27.68 6.58 37.45
N LYS A 970 -28.14 7.84 37.48
CA LYS A 970 -29.50 8.21 37.06
C LYS A 970 -29.73 7.89 35.58
N ALA A 971 -28.74 8.12 34.70
CA ALA A 971 -28.80 7.76 33.29
C ALA A 971 -28.84 6.23 33.09
N VAL A 972 -27.91 5.47 33.68
CA VAL A 972 -27.88 3.99 33.59
C VAL A 972 -29.21 3.37 34.04
N LYS A 973 -29.77 3.86 35.17
CA LYS A 973 -31.09 3.45 35.68
C LYS A 973 -32.24 3.87 34.73
N HIS A 974 -32.18 5.06 34.14
CA HIS A 974 -33.21 5.56 33.20
C HIS A 974 -33.32 4.71 31.93
N PHE A 975 -32.22 4.07 31.50
CA PHE A 975 -32.17 3.18 30.34
C PHE A 975 -32.26 1.69 30.70
N GLY A 976 -32.51 1.34 31.97
CA GLY A 976 -32.80 -0.03 32.41
C GLY A 976 -31.58 -0.96 32.56
N GLU A 977 -30.38 -0.40 32.66
CA GLU A 977 -29.14 -1.16 32.91
C GLU A 977 -28.73 -1.11 34.40
N ASP A 978 -27.80 -1.97 34.81
CA ASP A 978 -27.41 -2.18 36.21
C ASP A 978 -26.29 -1.22 36.66
N SER A 979 -26.63 -0.20 37.45
CA SER A 979 -25.67 0.80 37.95
C SER A 979 -24.58 0.25 38.87
N GLY A 980 -24.73 -0.98 39.39
CA GLY A 980 -23.70 -1.66 40.17
C GLY A 980 -22.66 -2.40 39.32
N LYS A 981 -22.82 -2.42 37.99
CA LYS A 981 -21.92 -3.12 37.05
C LYS A 981 -21.47 -2.24 35.89
N MET A 982 -22.39 -1.47 35.31
CA MET A 982 -22.15 -0.69 34.09
C MET A 982 -21.09 0.39 34.32
N GLN A 983 -20.02 0.40 33.51
CA GLN A 983 -19.03 1.48 33.49
C GLN A 983 -19.39 2.54 32.43
N PRO A 984 -18.90 3.79 32.52
CA PRO A 984 -19.26 4.84 31.57
C PRO A 984 -18.76 4.60 30.14
N ASP A 985 -17.55 4.07 30.00
CA ASP A 985 -16.97 3.66 28.73
C ASP A 985 -17.83 2.59 28.03
N GLU A 986 -18.30 1.57 28.76
CA GLU A 986 -19.25 0.58 28.23
C GLU A 986 -20.63 1.21 27.91
N PHE A 987 -21.17 2.03 28.81
CA PHE A 987 -22.52 2.59 28.70
C PHE A 987 -22.64 3.61 27.56
N PHE A 988 -21.78 4.64 27.55
CA PHE A 988 -21.77 5.65 26.49
C PHE A 988 -21.24 5.06 25.18
N GLY A 989 -20.33 4.08 25.22
CA GLY A 989 -19.84 3.36 24.06
C GLY A 989 -20.94 2.64 23.26
N ILE A 990 -22.00 2.13 23.91
CA ILE A 990 -23.18 1.59 23.22
C ILE A 990 -23.84 2.64 22.32
N PHE A 991 -23.94 3.89 22.80
CA PHE A 991 -24.60 4.98 22.08
C PHE A 991 -23.67 5.66 21.06
N ASP A 992 -22.38 5.79 21.35
CA ASP A 992 -21.37 6.26 20.39
C ASP A 992 -21.29 5.32 19.18
N GLN A 993 -21.17 4.00 19.39
CA GLN A 993 -21.21 3.02 18.31
C GLN A 993 -22.50 3.11 17.48
N PHE A 994 -23.64 3.39 18.12
CA PHE A 994 -24.91 3.56 17.42
C PHE A 994 -24.97 4.87 16.63
N LEU A 995 -24.44 5.98 17.17
CA LEU A 995 -24.33 7.26 16.47
C LEU A 995 -23.45 7.16 15.22
N GLN A 996 -22.34 6.41 15.31
CA GLN A 996 -21.47 6.09 14.17
C GLN A 996 -22.26 5.31 13.11
N SER A 997 -22.83 4.15 13.44
CA SER A 997 -23.57 3.32 12.48
C SER A 997 -24.84 3.98 11.93
N PHE A 998 -25.49 4.87 12.68
CA PHE A 998 -26.58 5.71 12.19
C PHE A 998 -26.08 6.73 11.15
N THR A 999 -24.93 7.36 11.40
CA THR A 999 -24.32 8.33 10.49
C THR A 999 -23.87 7.68 9.18
N GLU A 1000 -23.23 6.50 9.27
CA GLU A 1000 -22.85 5.67 8.13
C GLU A 1000 -24.08 5.27 7.29
N ALA A 1001 -25.10 4.66 7.91
CA ALA A 1001 -26.31 4.24 7.22
C ALA A 1001 -27.13 5.42 6.66
N ARG A 1002 -27.00 6.63 7.24
CA ARG A 1002 -27.59 7.86 6.68
C ARG A 1002 -26.84 8.30 5.42
N GLN A 1003 -25.52 8.25 5.42
CA GLN A 1003 -24.72 8.57 4.23
C GLN A 1003 -24.89 7.53 3.11
N GLU A 1004 -25.02 6.24 3.46
CA GLU A 1004 -25.36 5.18 2.50
C GLU A 1004 -26.77 5.37 1.91
N ASN A 1005 -27.78 5.71 2.72
CA ASN A 1005 -29.11 6.11 2.23
C ASN A 1005 -29.07 7.31 1.27
N GLU A 1006 -28.33 8.37 1.61
CA GLU A 1006 -28.14 9.54 0.74
C GLU A 1006 -27.47 9.15 -0.58
N ASN A 1007 -26.43 8.32 -0.54
CA ASN A 1007 -25.73 7.80 -1.72
C ASN A 1007 -26.67 6.95 -2.60
N MET A 1008 -27.50 6.09 -2.00
CA MET A 1008 -28.48 5.28 -2.72
C MET A 1008 -29.61 6.13 -3.30
N ARG A 1009 -30.06 7.18 -2.61
CA ARG A 1009 -31.04 8.13 -3.15
C ARG A 1009 -30.47 8.91 -4.33
N ARG A 1010 -29.24 9.43 -4.23
CA ARG A 1010 -28.54 10.11 -5.34
C ARG A 1010 -28.36 9.20 -6.55
N ARG A 1011 -27.94 7.95 -6.35
CA ARG A 1011 -27.84 6.95 -7.43
C ARG A 1011 -29.18 6.70 -8.11
N LYS A 1012 -30.27 6.55 -7.33
CA LYS A 1012 -31.61 6.38 -7.88
C LYS A 1012 -32.11 7.64 -8.61
N GLU A 1013 -31.87 8.84 -8.08
CA GLU A 1013 -32.20 10.10 -8.74
C GLU A 1013 -31.40 10.29 -10.04
N GLU A 1014 -30.13 9.88 -10.08
CA GLU A 1014 -29.33 9.80 -11.29
C GLU A 1014 -29.89 8.79 -12.29
N GLU A 1015 -30.24 7.58 -11.87
CA GLU A 1015 -30.81 6.55 -12.74
C GLU A 1015 -32.18 6.97 -13.29
N GLU A 1016 -33.04 7.59 -12.47
CA GLU A 1016 -34.29 8.18 -12.95
C GLU A 1016 -34.04 9.37 -13.89
N ARG A 1017 -33.06 10.25 -13.63
CA ARG A 1017 -32.71 11.36 -14.53
C ARG A 1017 -32.16 10.85 -15.86
N ARG A 1018 -31.26 9.87 -15.83
CA ARG A 1018 -30.70 9.19 -17.01
C ARG A 1018 -31.77 8.42 -17.77
N ALA A 1019 -32.73 7.79 -17.09
CA ALA A 1019 -33.88 7.11 -17.72
C ALA A 1019 -34.88 8.10 -18.32
N ARG A 1020 -35.14 9.25 -17.68
CA ARG A 1020 -35.98 10.32 -18.23
C ARG A 1020 -35.32 10.96 -19.45
N MET A 1021 -34.02 11.26 -19.40
CA MET A 1021 -33.29 11.77 -20.56
C MET A 1021 -33.13 10.71 -21.67
N GLU A 1022 -32.94 9.42 -21.36
CA GLU A 1022 -32.94 8.36 -22.38
C GLU A 1022 -34.34 8.14 -22.98
N ALA A 1023 -35.42 8.32 -22.20
CA ALA A 1023 -36.79 8.30 -22.72
C ALA A 1023 -37.08 9.52 -23.61
N GLN A 1024 -36.72 10.73 -23.18
CA GLN A 1024 -36.84 11.96 -23.97
C GLN A 1024 -35.99 11.89 -25.24
N LEU A 1025 -34.73 11.47 -25.15
CA LEU A 1025 -33.85 11.29 -26.31
C LEU A 1025 -34.32 10.16 -27.22
N LYS A 1026 -34.96 9.11 -26.70
CA LYS A 1026 -35.60 8.07 -27.53
C LYS A 1026 -36.85 8.60 -28.22
N GLU A 1027 -37.69 9.38 -27.55
CA GLU A 1027 -38.87 10.00 -28.16
C GLU A 1027 -38.47 11.06 -29.20
N GLN A 1028 -37.42 11.85 -28.91
CA GLN A 1028 -36.81 12.79 -29.84
C GLN A 1028 -36.18 12.04 -31.02
N ARG A 1029 -35.31 11.04 -30.80
CA ARG A 1029 -34.76 10.19 -31.88
C ARG A 1029 -35.88 9.46 -32.65
N GLU A 1030 -37.06 9.19 -32.07
CA GLU A 1030 -38.19 8.62 -32.81
C GLU A 1030 -39.00 9.67 -33.59
N LYS A 1031 -39.18 10.89 -33.06
CA LYS A 1031 -39.74 12.05 -33.78
C LYS A 1031 -38.84 12.46 -34.93
N GLU A 1032 -37.53 12.56 -34.69
CA GLU A 1032 -36.50 12.79 -35.68
C GLU A 1032 -36.40 11.64 -36.67
N ARG A 1033 -36.52 10.36 -36.27
CA ARG A 1033 -36.61 9.25 -37.23
C ARG A 1033 -37.90 9.27 -38.05
N LYS A 1034 -39.02 9.77 -37.51
CA LYS A 1034 -40.26 9.99 -38.29
C LYS A 1034 -40.12 11.18 -39.25
N ALA A 1035 -39.41 12.24 -38.86
CA ALA A 1035 -39.09 13.37 -39.72
C ALA A 1035 -38.00 13.06 -40.77
N ARG A 1036 -37.00 12.23 -40.42
CA ARG A 1036 -35.99 11.69 -41.34
C ARG A 1036 -36.62 10.67 -42.29
N LYS A 1037 -37.51 9.77 -41.86
CA LYS A 1037 -38.32 8.96 -42.79
C LYS A 1037 -39.27 9.75 -43.70
N ALA A 1038 -39.50 11.03 -43.42
CA ALA A 1038 -40.18 11.98 -44.29
C ALA A 1038 -39.21 12.88 -45.11
N LYS A 1039 -37.89 12.59 -45.06
CA LYS A 1039 -36.80 13.30 -45.74
C LYS A 1039 -35.72 12.39 -46.36
N GLU A 1040 -35.68 11.10 -46.03
CA GLU A 1040 -34.79 10.04 -46.57
C GLU A 1040 -35.17 9.64 -48.03
N ASN A 1041 -35.76 10.58 -48.78
CA ASN A 1041 -35.91 10.57 -50.23
C ASN A 1041 -35.17 11.81 -50.77
N GLY A 1042 -33.84 11.83 -50.63
CA GLY A 1042 -33.01 12.94 -51.09
C GLY A 1042 -31.54 12.77 -50.75
N GLU A 1043 -30.73 12.65 -51.81
CA GLU A 1043 -29.32 13.04 -51.91
C GLU A 1043 -28.33 12.40 -50.91
N ASP A 1044 -27.63 11.38 -51.38
CA ASP A 1044 -26.42 10.81 -50.77
C ASP A 1044 -25.29 10.93 -51.82
N ASP A 1045 -24.33 11.83 -51.57
CA ASP A 1045 -23.20 12.18 -52.46
C ASP A 1045 -21.89 12.11 -51.66
N GLY A 1046 -21.63 10.91 -51.14
CA GLY A 1046 -20.47 10.53 -50.34
C GLY A 1046 -19.76 9.32 -50.96
N GLY A 1047 -18.47 9.18 -50.65
CA GLY A 1047 -17.69 7.99 -50.98
C GLY A 1047 -17.08 7.40 -49.72
N GLU A 1048 -16.65 6.13 -49.76
CA GLU A 1048 -16.38 5.31 -48.58
C GLU A 1048 -15.48 5.96 -47.50
N PHE A 1049 -14.53 6.81 -47.90
CA PHE A 1049 -13.63 7.49 -46.98
C PHE A 1049 -14.17 8.82 -46.47
N ASP A 1050 -14.79 9.65 -47.31
CA ASP A 1050 -15.47 10.86 -46.84
C ASP A 1050 -16.70 10.51 -45.98
N ASP A 1051 -17.35 9.36 -46.21
CA ASP A 1051 -18.38 8.78 -45.33
C ASP A 1051 -17.80 8.37 -43.97
N LEU A 1052 -16.64 7.69 -43.98
CA LEU A 1052 -15.93 7.33 -42.75
C LEU A 1052 -15.51 8.57 -41.96
N VAL A 1053 -15.01 9.61 -42.64
CA VAL A 1053 -14.68 10.91 -42.03
C VAL A 1053 -15.93 11.64 -41.54
N SER A 1054 -17.04 11.62 -42.29
CA SER A 1054 -18.31 12.24 -41.92
C SER A 1054 -18.90 11.57 -40.68
N ALA A 1055 -18.99 10.25 -40.68
CA ALA A 1055 -19.43 9.43 -39.55
C ALA A 1055 -18.46 9.45 -38.36
N LEU A 1056 -17.20 9.85 -38.55
CA LEU A 1056 -16.24 10.12 -37.49
C LEU A 1056 -16.35 11.56 -36.95
N ARG A 1057 -16.67 12.55 -37.79
CA ARG A 1057 -16.90 13.95 -37.40
C ARG A 1057 -18.24 14.12 -36.66
N SER A 1058 -19.31 13.45 -37.11
CA SER A 1058 -20.53 13.25 -36.31
C SER A 1058 -20.25 12.30 -35.14
N GLY A 1059 -19.32 11.37 -35.35
CA GLY A 1059 -18.89 10.29 -34.48
C GLY A 1059 -19.94 9.18 -34.30
N GLU A 1060 -20.91 9.08 -35.21
CA GLU A 1060 -21.88 7.98 -35.32
C GLU A 1060 -21.22 6.60 -35.49
N VAL A 1061 -19.95 6.54 -35.94
CA VAL A 1061 -19.05 5.38 -35.82
C VAL A 1061 -19.16 4.73 -34.42
N PHE A 1062 -19.17 5.55 -33.37
CA PHE A 1062 -19.14 5.11 -31.98
C PHE A 1062 -20.54 4.74 -31.40
N ASP A 1063 -21.65 5.20 -32.00
CA ASP A 1063 -23.02 4.96 -31.50
C ASP A 1063 -23.38 3.45 -31.49
N LYS A 1064 -22.73 2.64 -32.35
CA LYS A 1064 -22.89 1.18 -32.41
C LYS A 1064 -22.32 0.46 -31.19
N ASP A 1065 -21.28 0.96 -30.55
CA ASP A 1065 -20.68 0.31 -29.37
C ASP A 1065 -21.15 0.96 -28.05
N LEU A 1066 -21.44 2.27 -28.05
CA LEU A 1066 -22.31 2.94 -27.05
C LEU A 1066 -23.61 2.14 -26.79
N SER A 1067 -24.28 1.70 -27.86
CA SER A 1067 -25.53 0.95 -27.75
C SER A 1067 -25.37 -0.54 -27.41
N LYS A 1068 -24.25 -1.19 -27.78
CA LYS A 1068 -23.93 -2.57 -27.35
C LYS A 1068 -23.54 -2.63 -25.88
N MET A 1069 -22.70 -1.72 -25.39
CA MET A 1069 -22.33 -1.65 -23.97
C MET A 1069 -23.55 -1.40 -23.07
N LYS A 1070 -24.46 -0.49 -23.46
CA LYS A 1070 -25.76 -0.31 -22.78
C LYS A 1070 -26.60 -1.60 -22.71
N ARG A 1071 -26.56 -2.47 -23.74
CA ARG A 1071 -27.24 -3.78 -23.72
C ARG A 1071 -26.54 -4.80 -22.82
N ASN A 1072 -25.21 -4.85 -22.81
CA ASN A 1072 -24.46 -5.72 -21.88
C ASN A 1072 -24.68 -5.31 -20.42
N ARG A 1073 -24.71 -4.02 -20.10
CA ARG A 1073 -25.05 -3.51 -18.75
C ARG A 1073 -26.44 -3.96 -18.29
N LYS A 1074 -27.42 -4.07 -19.20
CA LYS A 1074 -28.74 -4.68 -18.91
C LYS A 1074 -28.70 -6.20 -18.72
N ARG A 1075 -27.84 -6.94 -19.44
CA ARG A 1075 -27.66 -8.39 -19.26
C ARG A 1075 -26.94 -8.75 -17.95
N ILE A 1076 -25.97 -7.94 -17.52
CA ILE A 1076 -25.25 -8.17 -16.25
C ILE A 1076 -26.24 -8.10 -15.06
N ASN A 1077 -27.15 -7.10 -15.05
CA ASN A 1077 -28.22 -7.00 -14.05
C ASN A 1077 -29.26 -8.15 -14.11
N SER A 1078 -29.40 -8.87 -15.23
CA SER A 1078 -30.27 -10.06 -15.30
C SER A 1078 -29.56 -11.36 -14.92
N GLN A 1079 -28.24 -11.47 -15.11
CA GLN A 1079 -27.50 -12.67 -14.71
C GLN A 1079 -27.27 -12.75 -13.19
N THR A 1080 -27.16 -11.61 -12.49
CA THR A 1080 -27.15 -11.58 -11.01
C THR A 1080 -28.50 -11.90 -10.36
N THR A 1081 -29.56 -12.11 -11.14
CA THR A 1081 -30.92 -12.42 -10.64
C THR A 1081 -31.45 -13.81 -11.01
N GLU A 1082 -30.71 -14.64 -11.76
CA GLU A 1082 -31.18 -15.99 -12.18
C GLU A 1082 -30.44 -17.19 -11.56
N THR A 1083 -29.33 -17.01 -10.83
CA THR A 1083 -28.59 -18.11 -10.15
C THR A 1083 -29.27 -18.67 -8.90
N GLY A 1084 -30.60 -18.56 -8.80
CA GLY A 1084 -31.40 -18.89 -7.60
C GLY A 1084 -32.65 -19.74 -7.86
N ARG A 1085 -32.72 -20.47 -8.98
CA ARG A 1085 -33.87 -21.31 -9.36
C ARG A 1085 -33.52 -22.79 -9.46
N GLU A 1086 -33.25 -23.42 -8.33
CA GLU A 1086 -33.43 -24.87 -8.23
C GLU A 1086 -34.93 -25.23 -8.38
N ARG A 1087 -35.21 -26.41 -8.94
CA ARG A 1087 -36.59 -26.91 -9.11
C ARG A 1087 -37.06 -27.57 -7.82
N PRO A 1088 -38.31 -27.37 -7.38
CA PRO A 1088 -38.81 -28.01 -6.16
C PRO A 1088 -38.94 -29.52 -6.37
N ILE A 1089 -38.19 -30.30 -5.59
CA ILE A 1089 -38.41 -31.74 -5.46
C ILE A 1089 -39.68 -31.96 -4.63
N THR A 1090 -40.56 -32.85 -5.08
CA THR A 1090 -41.83 -33.15 -4.44
C THR A 1090 -41.65 -33.89 -3.12
N LYS A 1091 -42.55 -33.62 -2.15
CA LYS A 1091 -42.63 -34.35 -0.89
C LYS A 1091 -42.88 -35.85 -1.16
N LEU A 1092 -42.18 -36.70 -0.41
CA LEU A 1092 -42.66 -38.02 -0.02
C LEU A 1092 -42.78 -38.03 1.51
N ASN A 1093 -43.74 -38.80 2.02
CA ASN A 1093 -44.06 -38.83 3.45
C ASN A 1093 -43.03 -39.65 4.23
N PHE A 1094 -42.63 -39.17 5.40
CA PHE A 1094 -43.05 -39.75 6.69
C PHE A 1094 -42.97 -38.69 7.79
#